data_AF-Q1D9C7-F1
#
_entry.id   AF-Q1D9C7-F1
#
_cell.length_a   1.000
_cell.length_b   1.000
_cell.length_c   1.000
_cell.angle_alpha   90.00
_cell.angle_beta   90.00
_cell.angle_gamma   90.00
#
_symmetry.space_group_name_H-M   'P 1'
#
loop_
_entity.id
_entity.type
_entity.pdbx_description
1 polymer ?
#
loop_
_entity_poly.entity_id
_entity_poly.type
_entity_poly.pdbx_seq_one_letter_code
_entity_poly.pdbx_strand_id
1 'polypeptide(L)'
;MLAGSIGEAMRQVLTRASGLLRRPAVLATVLLLAGGGSALVLLPLFGVPGFELSLALSIAVGLLGGGMGIAAAAQERRILLGTAPTPPGALRPQTPAGAVGRALGTALLLNIGVLVPPFLVATLFAWLRTACDPFALVGFYPMLTLPSAALAASAGVLCGFTAERPRRAAGLYALLILLSAVPTAWPIVAGPQVFAFNHFLGHMPGPLYDEALGVSAALGWFRLETLLWVTVLAGLTCALLDLGTGRLRRAGLRRATLAALVLPLAAIAFMEARGPALGLRMTDAWLTRELGGLRETEHFVFHYWQGKPREDVDRFARDLEFRWAQTRHFLGVAPTEPIHVWLYRDEHEKQRLVGAGRTQFAKPWRHELHIQDRPFPHSVLHHELAHVMAAPAGSGPFRVTTRLGVWPLMGVIEGFAVAADGPVQGDLTLHQWAAGMRRQKLAPDMRKLMGPQGFYQSAPARAYTVAGSFLRYLADTYGADRLRAVYAHADFNAAYGRPLGELVTEWEQYVDALPLDEASVARAFARFRTGSLFTRACAREVARLSDSARQALASDPEDALKRYRRAGELQPEEPGFRIGEAVALSQLERYADADAVLAEVGERMKGQAVLEAEVAMARADVALRRDQPGEARRFLDTVLSKDAGPELTRTAQVKLAAMEDAVRQAPIEAYFRAGQDEVRLLILARALAAVPTDPFLNYLMGRRLQQVGSPVLATGYLQQALAAEGLPEALRREALRMRVESAYLAGDCGAVRHEVGALPDFGAAFRASADEWRERCDFEEKTFRGLLVPRQAFR
;
A
#
# COMPACT_ATOMS: atom_id res chain seq x y z
N MET A 1 40.90 -21.75 38.03
CA MET A 1 40.89 -20.31 38.40
C MET A 1 39.58 -19.73 37.92
N LEU A 2 38.69 -19.43 38.86
CA LEU A 2 37.29 -19.06 38.63
C LEU A 2 37.16 -17.67 38.01
N ALA A 3 36.11 -17.53 37.19
CA ALA A 3 35.73 -16.36 36.43
C ALA A 3 35.80 -15.06 37.23
N GLY A 4 36.43 -14.02 36.66
CA GLY A 4 36.24 -12.65 37.13
C GLY A 4 34.76 -12.32 37.16
N SER A 5 34.30 -11.68 38.23
CA SER A 5 32.92 -11.23 38.39
C SER A 5 32.45 -10.47 37.15
N ILE A 6 31.21 -10.67 36.72
CA ILE A 6 30.56 -9.93 35.61
C ILE A 6 30.77 -8.41 35.77
N GLY A 7 30.84 -7.93 37.02
CA GLY A 7 31.13 -6.54 37.34
C GLY A 7 32.52 -6.06 36.92
N GLU A 8 33.54 -6.91 36.94
CA GLU A 8 34.89 -6.56 36.48
C GLU A 8 34.97 -6.47 34.95
N ALA A 9 34.31 -7.39 34.24
CA ALA A 9 34.21 -7.33 32.78
C ALA A 9 33.50 -6.05 32.31
N MET A 10 32.38 -5.70 32.96
CA MET A 10 31.66 -4.46 32.66
C MET A 10 32.49 -3.20 33.00
N ARG A 11 33.19 -3.21 34.14
CA ARG A 11 34.10 -2.11 34.51
C ARG A 11 35.17 -1.90 33.43
N GLN A 12 35.74 -2.97 32.90
CA GLN A 12 36.73 -2.90 31.82
C GLN A 12 36.15 -2.35 30.50
N VAL A 13 34.89 -2.63 30.20
CA VAL A 13 34.16 -2.07 29.05
C VAL A 13 33.90 -0.57 29.23
N LEU A 14 33.43 -0.15 30.41
CA LEU A 14 33.16 1.26 30.75
C LEU A 14 34.43 2.12 30.69
N THR A 15 35.54 1.61 31.25
CA THR A 15 36.84 2.29 31.18
C THR A 15 37.29 2.53 29.74
N ARG A 16 37.12 1.53 28.86
CA ARG A 16 37.44 1.63 27.43
C ARG A 16 36.53 2.62 26.71
N ALA A 17 35.23 2.57 26.97
CA ALA A 17 34.23 3.47 26.40
C ALA A 17 34.53 4.94 26.77
N SER A 18 34.81 5.21 28.05
CA SER A 18 35.24 6.54 28.51
C SER A 18 36.51 7.01 27.81
N GLY A 19 37.49 6.12 27.64
CA GLY A 19 38.72 6.41 26.89
C GLY A 19 38.48 6.69 25.40
N LEU A 20 37.50 6.06 24.77
CA LEU A 20 37.13 6.32 23.38
C LEU A 20 36.35 7.62 23.21
N LEU A 21 35.46 7.97 24.14
CA LEU A 21 34.69 9.23 24.11
C LEU A 21 35.59 10.47 24.17
N ARG A 22 36.80 10.36 24.72
CA ARG A 22 37.80 11.45 24.68
C ARG A 22 38.41 11.67 23.28
N ARG A 23 38.17 10.77 22.32
CA ARG A 23 38.65 10.93 20.94
C ARG A 23 37.64 11.77 20.15
N PRO A 24 38.08 12.87 19.50
CA PRO A 24 37.17 13.80 18.83
C PRO A 24 36.34 13.13 17.73
N ALA A 25 36.93 12.20 16.96
CA ALA A 25 36.19 11.47 15.91
C ALA A 25 35.08 10.58 16.49
N VAL A 26 35.32 9.90 17.62
CA VAL A 26 34.31 9.06 18.28
C VAL A 26 33.22 9.93 18.89
N LEU A 27 33.61 11.00 19.60
CA LEU A 27 32.66 11.94 20.19
C LEU A 27 31.78 12.60 19.12
N ALA A 28 32.36 13.04 18.01
CA ALA A 28 31.62 13.62 16.90
C ALA A 28 30.59 12.65 16.32
N THR A 29 30.95 11.37 16.12
CA THR A 29 29.98 10.36 15.67
C THR A 29 28.89 10.08 16.71
N VAL A 30 29.24 10.03 18.00
CA VAL A 30 28.25 9.86 19.09
C VAL A 30 27.28 11.03 19.11
N LEU A 31 27.78 12.28 19.06
CA LEU A 31 26.95 13.49 19.05
C LEU A 31 26.10 13.59 17.78
N LEU A 32 26.62 13.20 16.62
CA LEU A 32 25.87 13.16 15.37
C LEU A 32 24.72 12.15 15.42
N LEU A 33 24.98 10.92 15.90
CA LEU A 33 23.95 9.88 15.98
C LEU A 33 22.90 10.20 17.04
N ALA A 34 23.33 10.60 18.24
CA ALA A 34 22.42 10.93 19.33
C ALA A 34 21.67 12.25 19.07
N GLY A 35 22.40 13.33 18.78
CA GLY A 35 21.82 14.66 18.56
C GLY A 35 21.07 14.76 17.24
N GLY A 36 21.64 14.25 16.14
CA GLY A 36 20.98 14.19 14.84
C GLY A 36 19.75 13.28 14.86
N GLY A 37 19.85 12.12 15.51
CA GLY A 37 18.72 11.22 15.73
C GLY A 37 17.60 11.86 16.55
N SER A 38 17.94 12.58 17.63
CA SER A 38 16.96 13.34 18.43
C SER A 38 16.34 14.50 17.65
N ALA A 39 17.08 15.14 16.73
CA ALA A 39 16.55 16.22 15.90
C ALA A 39 15.55 15.73 14.82
N LEU A 40 15.59 14.43 14.46
CA LEU A 40 14.65 13.87 13.47
C LEU A 40 13.19 14.03 13.89
N VAL A 41 12.88 14.14 15.18
CA VAL A 41 11.49 14.33 15.66
C VAL A 41 10.81 15.59 15.09
N LEU A 42 11.59 16.54 14.56
CA LEU A 42 11.10 17.75 13.90
C LEU A 42 10.60 17.48 12.46
N LEU A 43 10.88 16.29 11.91
CA LEU A 43 10.40 15.88 10.60
C LEU A 43 9.06 15.12 10.72
N PRO A 44 8.15 15.29 9.74
CA PRO A 44 6.90 14.52 9.71
C PRO A 44 7.16 13.01 9.79
N LEU A 45 6.32 12.29 10.54
CA LEU A 45 6.40 10.84 10.83
C LEU A 45 7.51 10.38 11.80
N PHE A 46 8.50 11.21 12.12
CA PHE A 46 9.61 10.86 13.02
C PHE A 46 9.37 11.22 14.49
N GLY A 47 8.25 11.88 14.79
CA GLY A 47 7.91 12.37 16.13
C GLY A 47 7.53 11.29 17.15
N VAL A 48 7.50 10.01 16.77
CA VAL A 48 7.22 8.86 17.65
C VAL A 48 8.32 7.80 17.50
N PRO A 49 8.59 6.96 18.52
CA PRO A 49 9.55 5.86 18.42
C PRO A 49 9.01 4.67 17.60
N GLY A 50 8.44 4.95 16.43
CA GLY A 50 7.85 3.98 15.49
C GLY A 50 8.80 3.58 14.36
N PHE A 51 8.24 3.05 13.27
CA PHE A 51 9.00 2.47 12.16
C PHE A 51 9.99 3.45 11.51
N GLU A 52 9.57 4.67 11.17
CA GLU A 52 10.35 5.64 10.41
C GLU A 52 11.62 6.07 11.16
N LEU A 53 11.49 6.45 12.43
CA LEU A 53 12.64 6.79 13.29
C LEU A 53 13.57 5.58 13.48
N SER A 54 12.98 4.40 13.70
CA SER A 54 13.74 3.16 13.88
C SER A 54 14.55 2.78 12.65
N LEU A 55 13.98 2.96 11.45
CA LEU A 55 14.66 2.71 10.18
C LEU A 55 15.79 3.72 9.97
N ALA A 56 15.55 5.02 10.15
CA ALA A 56 16.59 6.04 9.99
C ALA A 56 17.76 5.82 10.96
N LEU A 57 17.48 5.46 12.22
CA LEU A 57 18.52 5.14 13.19
C LEU A 57 19.23 3.81 12.88
N SER A 58 18.52 2.81 12.37
CA SER A 58 19.15 1.56 11.88
C SER A 58 20.11 1.87 10.74
N ILE A 59 19.73 2.70 9.77
CA ILE A 59 20.60 3.14 8.67
C ILE A 59 21.80 3.90 9.24
N ALA A 60 21.57 4.90 10.11
CA ALA A 60 22.63 5.74 10.65
C ALA A 60 23.65 4.93 11.47
N VAL A 61 23.18 4.05 12.36
CA VAL A 61 24.06 3.16 13.14
C VAL A 61 24.69 2.09 12.26
N GLY A 62 23.98 1.56 11.26
CA GLY A 62 24.53 0.64 10.27
C GLY A 62 25.69 1.26 9.47
N LEU A 63 25.58 2.53 9.09
CA LEU A 63 26.62 3.23 8.32
C LEU A 63 27.80 3.71 9.20
N LEU A 64 27.52 4.23 10.40
CA LEU A 64 28.53 4.92 11.22
C LEU A 64 29.01 4.11 12.43
N GLY A 65 28.19 3.19 12.94
CA GLY A 65 28.47 2.40 14.14
C GLY A 65 29.68 1.46 14.02
N GLY A 66 30.06 1.08 12.79
CA GLY A 66 31.30 0.35 12.54
C GLY A 66 32.55 1.13 12.91
N GLY A 67 32.50 2.46 12.86
CA GLY A 67 33.56 3.34 13.33
C GLY A 67 33.90 3.13 14.81
N MET A 68 32.88 2.84 15.64
CA MET A 68 33.08 2.52 17.07
C MET A 68 33.81 1.19 17.25
N GLY A 69 33.45 0.18 16.45
CA GLY A 69 34.13 -1.12 16.42
C GLY A 69 35.60 -1.00 15.99
N ILE A 70 35.87 -0.23 14.93
CA ILE A 70 37.23 0.04 14.45
C ILE A 70 38.06 0.77 15.52
N ALA A 71 37.47 1.78 16.18
CA ALA A 71 38.13 2.54 17.23
C ALA A 71 38.42 1.68 18.47
N ALA A 72 37.48 0.82 18.86
CA ALA A 72 37.63 -0.11 19.97
C ALA A 72 38.71 -1.17 19.70
N ALA A 73 38.73 -1.78 18.51
CA ALA A 73 39.79 -2.71 18.11
C ALA A 73 41.18 -2.03 18.08
N ALA A 74 41.25 -0.80 17.58
CA ALA A 74 42.50 -0.02 17.60
C ALA A 74 42.95 0.36 19.02
N GLN A 75 42.02 0.60 19.95
CA GLN A 75 42.34 0.82 21.36
C GLN A 75 42.84 -0.48 22.00
N GLU A 76 42.17 -1.62 21.77
CA GLU A 76 42.57 -2.91 22.33
C GLU A 76 43.93 -3.36 21.80
N ARG A 77 44.21 -3.15 20.51
CA ARG A 77 45.54 -3.41 19.92
C ARG A 77 46.64 -2.63 20.62
N ARG A 78 46.40 -1.36 20.98
CA ARG A 78 47.39 -0.57 21.72
C ARG A 78 47.62 -1.09 23.13
N ILE A 79 46.57 -1.56 23.80
CA ILE A 79 46.67 -2.21 25.12
C ILE A 79 47.44 -3.52 25.02
N LEU A 80 47.18 -4.34 23.98
CA LEU A 80 47.90 -5.59 23.72
C LEU A 80 49.39 -5.38 23.49
N LEU A 81 49.76 -4.30 22.77
CA LEU A 81 51.15 -3.96 22.44
C LEU A 81 51.83 -3.10 23.52
N GLY A 82 51.13 -2.69 24.57
CA GLY A 82 51.68 -1.79 25.61
C GLY A 82 52.00 -0.38 25.12
N THR A 83 51.40 0.06 24.00
CA THR A 83 51.66 1.38 23.41
C THR A 83 50.70 2.44 23.92
N ALA A 84 51.23 3.59 24.36
CA ALA A 84 50.42 4.73 24.79
C ALA A 84 49.64 5.39 23.63
N PRO A 85 48.55 6.13 23.90
CA PRO A 85 47.86 6.22 25.19
C PRO A 85 46.89 5.04 25.43
N THR A 86 46.97 4.44 26.62
CA THR A 86 46.04 3.42 27.15
C THR A 86 45.10 4.06 28.18
N PRO A 87 43.82 3.67 28.25
CA PRO A 87 42.91 4.16 29.29
C PRO A 87 43.42 3.80 30.71
N PRO A 88 43.35 4.72 31.69
CA PRO A 88 43.73 4.42 33.07
C PRO A 88 42.92 3.25 33.63
N GLY A 89 43.57 2.26 34.25
CA GLY A 89 42.91 1.07 34.81
C GLY A 89 42.47 0.01 33.79
N ALA A 90 42.83 0.17 32.50
CA ALA A 90 42.60 -0.88 31.50
C ALA A 90 43.59 -2.03 31.69
N LEU A 91 43.05 -3.23 31.96
CA LEU A 91 43.84 -4.46 32.07
C LEU A 91 44.17 -5.03 30.69
N ARG A 92 45.36 -5.58 30.52
CA ARG A 92 45.74 -6.33 29.31
C ARG A 92 44.96 -7.65 29.24
N PRO A 93 44.23 -7.95 28.15
CA PRO A 93 43.54 -9.23 28.01
C PRO A 93 44.57 -10.36 27.81
N GLN A 94 44.31 -11.51 28.44
CA GLN A 94 45.17 -12.70 28.35
C GLN A 94 44.72 -13.67 27.25
N THR A 95 43.51 -13.52 26.73
CA THR A 95 42.93 -14.39 25.71
C THR A 95 42.35 -13.56 24.57
N PRO A 96 42.33 -14.07 23.31
CA PRO A 96 41.66 -13.40 22.20
C PRO A 96 40.18 -13.17 22.46
N ALA A 97 39.49 -14.13 23.09
CA ALA A 97 38.10 -13.98 23.49
C ALA A 97 37.92 -12.80 24.45
N GLY A 98 38.85 -12.60 25.39
CA GLY A 98 38.85 -11.43 26.28
C GLY A 98 39.10 -10.11 25.54
N ALA A 99 40.04 -10.10 24.59
CA ALA A 99 40.34 -8.90 23.78
C ALA A 99 39.17 -8.51 22.88
N VAL A 100 38.64 -9.47 22.11
CA VAL A 100 37.49 -9.27 21.22
C VAL A 100 36.24 -8.95 22.02
N GLY A 101 35.97 -9.66 23.11
CA GLY A 101 34.81 -9.42 23.97
C GLY A 101 34.80 -8.02 24.57
N ARG A 102 35.96 -7.49 25.00
CA ARG A 102 36.07 -6.11 25.50
C ARG A 102 35.89 -5.08 24.39
N ALA A 103 36.53 -5.28 23.23
CA ALA A 103 36.38 -4.36 22.09
C ALA A 103 34.93 -4.32 21.58
N LEU A 104 34.30 -5.48 21.42
CA LEU A 104 32.90 -5.63 21.01
C LEU A 104 31.96 -5.03 22.06
N GLY A 105 32.15 -5.34 23.35
CA GLY A 105 31.36 -4.79 24.44
C GLY A 105 31.42 -3.26 24.50
N THR A 106 32.61 -2.68 24.30
CA THR A 106 32.78 -1.22 24.24
C THR A 106 32.07 -0.61 23.02
N ALA A 107 32.23 -1.19 21.84
CA ALA A 107 31.56 -0.70 20.63
C ALA A 107 30.04 -0.82 20.73
N LEU A 108 29.54 -1.95 21.25
CA LEU A 108 28.12 -2.19 21.46
C LEU A 108 27.52 -1.22 22.49
N LEU A 109 28.22 -0.99 23.60
CA LEU A 109 27.77 -0.02 24.62
C LEU A 109 27.62 1.38 24.03
N LEU A 110 28.57 1.84 23.20
CA LEU A 110 28.49 3.14 22.56
C LEU A 110 27.38 3.19 21.50
N ASN A 111 27.26 2.16 20.66
CA ASN A 111 26.22 2.09 19.62
C ASN A 111 24.80 1.99 20.22
N ILE A 112 24.62 1.28 21.34
CA ILE A 112 23.33 1.25 22.05
C ILE A 112 23.10 2.59 22.79
N GLY A 113 24.15 3.15 23.40
CA GLY A 113 24.06 4.42 24.12
C GLY A 113 23.56 5.58 23.26
N VAL A 114 23.98 5.67 21.99
CA VAL A 114 23.51 6.72 21.07
C VAL A 114 22.03 6.58 20.66
N LEU A 115 21.43 5.39 20.84
CA LEU A 115 20.02 5.14 20.53
C LEU A 115 19.10 5.56 21.68
N VAL A 116 19.62 5.80 22.89
CA VAL A 116 18.79 6.20 24.04
C VAL A 116 18.26 7.63 23.90
N PRO A 117 19.08 8.65 23.56
CA PRO A 117 18.57 10.02 23.45
C PRO A 117 17.49 10.20 22.38
N PRO A 118 17.60 9.66 21.15
CA PRO A 118 16.52 9.74 20.16
C PRO A 118 15.22 9.09 20.64
N PHE A 119 15.30 7.93 21.31
CA PHE A 119 14.13 7.25 21.87
C PHE A 119 13.42 8.11 22.94
N LEU A 120 14.18 8.64 23.90
CA LEU A 120 13.64 9.48 24.97
C LEU A 120 13.05 10.78 24.42
N VAL A 121 13.76 11.44 23.50
CA VAL A 121 13.29 12.68 22.88
C VAL A 121 12.05 12.43 22.04
N ALA A 122 11.97 11.35 21.26
CA ALA A 122 10.77 11.01 20.50
C ALA A 122 9.58 10.66 21.39
N THR A 123 9.80 9.92 22.48
CA THR A 123 8.74 9.60 23.45
C THR A 123 8.22 10.87 24.13
N LEU A 124 9.14 11.73 24.57
CA LEU A 124 8.80 13.01 25.20
C LEU A 124 8.12 13.96 24.22
N PHE A 125 8.61 14.03 22.98
CA PHE A 125 8.00 14.84 21.92
C PHE A 125 6.59 14.36 21.61
N ALA A 126 6.39 13.04 21.44
CA ALA A 126 5.08 12.46 21.23
C ALA A 126 4.10 12.84 22.35
N TRP A 127 4.49 12.68 23.62
CA TRP A 127 3.65 13.03 24.77
C TRP A 127 3.37 14.53 24.92
N LEU A 128 4.35 15.40 24.64
CA LEU A 128 4.20 16.84 24.87
C LEU A 128 3.63 17.61 23.68
N ARG A 129 3.82 17.11 22.45
CA ARG A 129 3.55 17.86 21.21
C ARG A 129 2.54 17.20 20.29
N THR A 130 2.17 15.94 20.54
CA THR A 130 1.27 15.20 19.66
C THR A 130 0.18 14.52 20.47
N ALA A 131 -0.93 14.19 19.82
CA ALA A 131 -1.95 13.32 20.40
C ALA A 131 -1.65 11.83 20.14
N CYS A 132 -0.59 11.49 19.40
CA CYS A 132 -0.31 10.12 18.97
C CYS A 132 0.12 9.23 20.14
N ASP A 133 -0.22 7.95 20.10
CA ASP A 133 0.31 6.94 21.01
C ASP A 133 1.78 6.62 20.64
N PRO A 134 2.77 6.97 21.50
CA PRO A 134 4.17 6.68 21.21
C PRO A 134 4.48 5.19 21.17
N PHE A 135 3.63 4.34 21.77
CA PHE A 135 3.89 2.90 21.88
C PHE A 135 3.21 2.05 20.82
N ALA A 136 2.36 2.63 19.97
CA ALA A 136 1.62 1.90 18.95
C ALA A 136 2.52 1.06 18.00
N LEU A 137 3.73 1.55 17.70
CA LEU A 137 4.70 0.89 16.80
C LEU A 137 6.10 0.73 17.44
N VAL A 138 6.19 0.82 18.77
CA VAL A 138 7.49 0.84 19.48
C VAL A 138 8.33 -0.42 19.28
N GLY A 139 7.69 -1.55 18.98
CA GLY A 139 8.37 -2.83 18.73
C GLY A 139 9.39 -2.76 17.59
N PHE A 140 9.18 -1.87 16.60
CA PHE A 140 10.15 -1.65 15.52
C PHE A 140 11.48 -1.06 16.00
N TYR A 141 11.48 -0.28 17.09
CA TYR A 141 12.66 0.40 17.59
C TYR A 141 13.77 -0.57 18.00
N PRO A 142 13.57 -1.47 18.98
CA PRO A 142 14.59 -2.45 19.32
C PRO A 142 14.84 -3.45 18.20
N MET A 143 13.80 -3.85 17.44
CA MET A 143 13.92 -4.84 16.37
C MET A 143 14.78 -4.36 15.19
N LEU A 144 14.74 -3.06 14.86
CA LEU A 144 15.55 -2.53 13.76
C LEU A 144 16.92 -2.06 14.24
N THR A 145 17.00 -1.38 15.38
CA THR A 145 18.23 -0.68 15.78
C THR A 145 19.24 -1.59 16.48
N LEU A 146 18.82 -2.48 17.38
CA LEU A 146 19.75 -3.26 18.21
C LEU A 146 20.55 -4.31 17.41
N PRO A 147 19.94 -5.13 16.53
CA PRO A 147 20.70 -6.08 15.72
C PRO A 147 21.66 -5.39 14.75
N SER A 148 21.24 -4.27 14.14
CA SER A 148 22.09 -3.46 13.27
C SER A 148 23.28 -2.85 14.04
N ALA A 149 23.07 -2.39 15.28
CA ALA A 149 24.12 -1.91 16.17
C ALA A 149 25.15 -2.99 16.52
N ALA A 150 24.69 -4.21 16.81
CA ALA A 150 25.54 -5.36 17.11
C ALA A 150 26.34 -5.83 15.90
N LEU A 151 25.72 -5.86 14.72
CA LEU A 151 26.40 -6.18 13.47
C LEU A 151 27.45 -5.13 13.12
N ALA A 152 27.09 -3.85 13.16
CA ALA A 152 28.02 -2.76 12.93
C ALA A 152 29.24 -2.83 13.89
N ALA A 153 28.99 -3.09 15.17
CA ALA A 153 30.06 -3.25 16.16
C ALA A 153 30.98 -4.44 15.85
N SER A 154 30.42 -5.63 15.59
CA SER A 154 31.21 -6.84 15.29
C SER A 154 31.98 -6.75 13.98
N ALA A 155 31.36 -6.26 12.90
CA ALA A 155 32.02 -6.00 11.62
C ALA A 155 33.12 -4.93 11.74
N GLY A 156 32.86 -3.86 12.49
CA GLY A 156 33.86 -2.82 12.77
C GLY A 156 35.06 -3.36 13.55
N VAL A 157 34.83 -4.20 14.56
CA VAL A 157 35.90 -4.86 15.34
C VAL A 157 36.74 -5.77 14.45
N LEU A 158 36.11 -6.59 13.60
CA LEU A 158 36.80 -7.43 12.62
C LEU A 158 37.68 -6.59 11.69
N CYS A 159 37.13 -5.53 11.10
CA CYS A 159 37.85 -4.62 10.20
C CYS A 159 39.02 -3.92 10.90
N GLY A 160 38.83 -3.49 12.16
CA GLY A 160 39.84 -2.80 12.95
C GLY A 160 41.03 -3.67 13.36
N PHE A 161 40.80 -4.97 13.64
CA PHE A 161 41.88 -5.93 13.88
C PHE A 161 42.54 -6.43 12.59
N THR A 162 41.83 -6.38 11.46
CA THR A 162 42.38 -6.75 10.14
C THR A 162 43.35 -5.70 9.62
N ALA A 163 42.97 -4.43 9.66
CA ALA A 163 43.73 -3.36 9.02
C ALA A 163 44.69 -2.63 9.98
N GLU A 164 45.86 -2.29 9.45
CA GLU A 164 46.86 -1.52 10.20
C GLU A 164 46.41 -0.08 10.47
N ARG A 165 45.86 0.56 9.43
CA ARG A 165 45.45 1.97 9.41
C ARG A 165 43.93 2.09 9.48
N PRO A 166 43.39 3.07 10.23
CA PRO A 166 41.94 3.25 10.38
C PRO A 166 41.22 3.51 9.05
N ARG A 167 41.86 4.22 8.10
CA ARG A 167 41.29 4.45 6.76
C ARG A 167 41.06 3.16 5.97
N ARG A 168 41.98 2.19 6.08
CA ARG A 168 41.82 0.87 5.44
C ARG A 168 40.71 0.06 6.13
N ALA A 169 40.62 0.11 7.46
CA ALA A 169 39.52 -0.51 8.20
C ALA A 169 38.16 0.07 7.78
N ALA A 170 38.07 1.40 7.63
CA ALA A 170 36.87 2.07 7.16
C ALA A 170 36.51 1.67 5.72
N GLY A 171 37.50 1.54 4.82
CA GLY A 171 37.29 1.03 3.47
C GLY A 171 36.77 -0.41 3.43
N LEU A 172 37.31 -1.31 4.27
CA LEU A 172 36.81 -2.67 4.41
C LEU A 172 35.37 -2.71 4.95
N TYR A 173 35.07 -1.86 5.94
CA TYR A 173 33.72 -1.75 6.48
C TYR A 173 32.71 -1.23 5.44
N ALA A 174 33.08 -0.19 4.69
CA ALA A 174 32.28 0.32 3.58
C ALA A 174 32.04 -0.76 2.52
N LEU A 175 33.06 -1.57 2.20
CA LEU A 175 32.92 -2.71 1.30
C LEU A 175 31.91 -3.74 1.84
N LEU A 176 31.92 -4.07 3.14
CA LEU A 176 30.92 -4.98 3.72
C LEU A 176 29.50 -4.44 3.59
N ILE A 177 29.30 -3.12 3.78
CA ILE A 177 27.99 -2.49 3.59
C ILE A 177 27.56 -2.60 2.12
N LEU A 178 28.44 -2.26 1.18
CA LEU A 178 28.16 -2.35 -0.26
C LEU A 178 27.86 -3.79 -0.70
N LEU A 179 28.62 -4.77 -0.18
CA LEU A 179 28.36 -6.19 -0.45
C LEU A 179 27.02 -6.64 0.13
N SER A 180 26.58 -6.09 1.27
CA SER A 180 25.26 -6.41 1.82
C SER A 180 24.10 -5.87 0.99
N ALA A 181 24.33 -4.83 0.17
CA ALA A 181 23.29 -4.28 -0.72
C ALA A 181 22.93 -5.25 -1.86
N VAL A 182 23.84 -6.13 -2.28
CA VAL A 182 23.61 -7.10 -3.37
C VAL A 182 22.49 -8.10 -3.04
N PRO A 183 22.57 -8.90 -1.94
CA PRO A 183 21.49 -9.81 -1.58
C PRO A 183 20.21 -9.09 -1.15
N THR A 184 20.29 -7.82 -0.74
CA THR A 184 19.11 -6.98 -0.47
C THR A 184 18.37 -6.56 -1.74
N ALA A 185 19.10 -6.10 -2.77
CA ALA A 185 18.50 -5.57 -4.00
C ALA A 185 18.10 -6.67 -4.99
N TRP A 186 18.84 -7.79 -5.01
CA TRP A 186 18.61 -8.87 -5.97
C TRP A 186 17.15 -9.39 -5.98
N PRO A 187 16.52 -9.71 -4.83
CA PRO A 187 15.14 -10.19 -4.82
C PRO A 187 14.11 -9.15 -5.27
N ILE A 188 14.41 -7.85 -5.15
CA ILE A 188 13.52 -6.79 -5.65
C ILE A 188 13.60 -6.70 -7.17
N VAL A 189 14.80 -6.82 -7.74
CA VAL A 189 15.03 -6.66 -9.18
C VAL A 189 14.68 -7.94 -9.95
N ALA A 190 15.17 -9.09 -9.49
CA ALA A 190 15.06 -10.37 -10.19
C ALA A 190 13.99 -11.30 -9.58
N GLY A 191 13.48 -11.00 -8.39
CA GLY A 191 12.41 -11.75 -7.74
C GLY A 191 11.08 -10.99 -7.74
N PRO A 192 10.00 -11.62 -7.27
CA PRO A 192 8.65 -11.05 -7.36
C PRO A 192 8.31 -10.09 -6.21
N GLN A 193 9.11 -10.09 -5.13
CA GLN A 193 8.84 -9.26 -3.95
C GLN A 193 9.15 -7.78 -4.16
N VAL A 194 8.51 -6.94 -3.34
CA VAL A 194 8.80 -5.50 -3.22
C VAL A 194 9.15 -5.08 -1.78
N PHE A 195 9.32 -6.04 -0.87
CA PHE A 195 9.97 -5.81 0.43
C PHE A 195 11.46 -6.13 0.36
N ALA A 196 12.25 -5.64 1.31
CA ALA A 196 13.64 -6.01 1.47
C ALA A 196 14.10 -6.02 2.92
N PHE A 197 15.13 -6.82 3.17
CA PHE A 197 15.86 -6.85 4.43
C PHE A 197 17.34 -6.60 4.17
N ASN A 198 17.97 -5.82 5.06
CA ASN A 198 19.40 -5.60 5.06
C ASN A 198 19.93 -5.65 6.49
N HIS A 199 20.99 -6.43 6.69
CA HIS A 199 21.54 -6.66 8.03
C HIS A 199 22.08 -5.37 8.69
N PHE A 200 22.61 -4.42 7.90
CA PHE A 200 23.08 -3.12 8.37
C PHE A 200 21.99 -2.04 8.34
N LEU A 201 21.26 -1.94 7.22
CA LEU A 201 20.45 -0.78 6.90
C LEU A 201 19.00 -0.89 7.40
N GLY A 202 18.49 -2.09 7.70
CA GLY A 202 17.15 -2.23 8.24
C GLY A 202 16.20 -3.07 7.38
N HIS A 203 14.97 -2.58 7.27
CA HIS A 203 13.87 -3.27 6.60
C HIS A 203 13.06 -2.28 5.79
N MET A 204 12.74 -2.66 4.55
CA MET A 204 11.77 -1.98 3.70
C MET A 204 10.52 -2.87 3.62
N PRO A 205 9.40 -2.50 4.28
CA PRO A 205 8.23 -3.36 4.42
C PRO A 205 7.45 -3.56 3.11
N GLY A 206 7.67 -2.69 2.13
CA GLY A 206 6.90 -2.64 0.91
C GLY A 206 6.65 -1.23 0.42
N PRO A 207 5.63 -1.04 -0.43
CA PRO A 207 5.20 0.27 -0.91
C PRO A 207 4.79 1.23 0.21
N LEU A 208 5.07 2.52 0.00
CA LEU A 208 4.84 3.57 1.00
C LEU A 208 3.36 3.72 1.41
N TYR A 209 2.43 3.38 0.51
CA TYR A 209 0.99 3.57 0.68
C TYR A 209 0.30 2.49 1.53
N ASP A 210 1.02 1.43 1.91
CA ASP A 210 0.52 0.47 2.89
C ASP A 210 0.76 1.05 4.30
N GLU A 211 -0.29 1.67 4.85
CA GLU A 211 -0.19 2.50 6.05
C GLU A 211 -0.12 1.70 7.35
N ALA A 212 -0.81 0.56 7.40
CA ALA A 212 -0.88 -0.32 8.56
C ALA A 212 0.34 -1.26 8.64
N LEU A 213 1.43 -0.78 9.25
CA LEU A 213 2.63 -1.58 9.48
C LEU A 213 2.52 -2.41 10.77
N GLY A 214 3.03 -3.64 10.73
CA GLY A 214 3.12 -4.53 11.89
C GLY A 214 4.46 -5.28 11.93
N VAL A 215 4.91 -5.63 13.14
CA VAL A 215 6.13 -6.45 13.31
C VAL A 215 5.81 -7.88 12.90
N SER A 216 6.37 -8.32 11.78
CA SER A 216 6.15 -9.66 11.23
C SER A 216 7.10 -10.70 11.82
N ALA A 217 6.69 -11.97 11.79
CA ALA A 217 7.58 -13.08 12.14
C ALA A 217 8.82 -13.15 11.23
N ALA A 218 8.68 -12.78 9.95
CA ALA A 218 9.79 -12.71 8.99
C ALA A 218 10.88 -11.74 9.44
N LEU A 219 10.51 -10.56 9.96
CA LEU A 219 11.49 -9.63 10.54
C LEU A 219 12.21 -10.26 11.73
N GLY A 220 11.48 -10.97 12.60
CA GLY A 220 12.07 -11.71 13.72
C GLY A 220 13.12 -12.73 13.28
N TRP A 221 12.79 -13.58 12.29
CA TRP A 221 13.73 -14.53 11.70
C TRP A 221 14.94 -13.83 11.07
N PHE A 222 14.73 -12.77 10.29
CA PHE A 222 15.84 -12.02 9.69
C PHE A 222 16.79 -11.43 10.74
N ARG A 223 16.24 -10.94 11.86
CA ARG A 223 17.06 -10.41 12.96
C ARG A 223 17.77 -11.48 13.76
N LEU A 224 17.19 -12.66 13.90
CA LEU A 224 17.91 -13.82 14.43
C LEU A 224 19.12 -14.16 13.56
N GLU A 225 18.94 -14.20 12.23
CA GLU A 225 20.05 -14.43 11.29
C GLU A 225 21.12 -13.34 11.40
N THR A 226 20.71 -12.08 11.55
CA THR A 226 21.63 -10.95 11.79
C THR A 226 22.49 -11.19 13.04
N LEU A 227 21.90 -11.70 14.12
CA LEU A 227 22.63 -12.04 15.35
C LEU A 227 23.53 -13.28 15.18
N LEU A 228 23.17 -14.24 14.33
CA LEU A 228 24.07 -15.33 13.96
C LEU A 228 25.30 -14.81 13.22
N TRP A 229 25.14 -13.85 12.30
CA TRP A 229 26.25 -13.17 11.64
C TRP A 229 27.15 -12.42 12.63
N VAL A 230 26.59 -11.76 13.67
CA VAL A 230 27.37 -11.16 14.76
C VAL A 230 28.28 -12.21 15.42
N THR A 231 27.75 -13.39 15.73
CA THR A 231 28.50 -14.50 16.32
C THR A 231 29.59 -15.01 15.39
N VAL A 232 29.31 -15.13 14.07
CA VAL A 232 30.29 -15.53 13.07
C VAL A 232 31.44 -14.52 12.98
N LEU A 233 31.14 -13.22 12.87
CA LEU A 233 32.15 -12.16 12.76
C LEU A 233 33.00 -12.06 14.03
N ALA A 234 32.38 -12.10 15.21
CA ALA A 234 33.09 -12.09 16.49
C ALA A 234 33.95 -13.35 16.67
N GLY A 235 33.41 -14.53 16.37
CA GLY A 235 34.13 -15.79 16.48
C GLY A 235 35.27 -15.92 15.46
N LEU A 236 35.11 -15.42 14.24
CA LEU A 236 36.17 -15.35 13.23
C LEU A 236 37.31 -14.43 13.70
N THR A 237 36.96 -13.26 14.28
CA THR A 237 37.92 -12.36 14.89
C THR A 237 38.68 -13.08 16.02
N CYS A 238 37.98 -13.76 16.93
CA CYS A 238 38.58 -14.54 18.01
C CYS A 238 39.50 -15.67 17.51
N ALA A 239 39.09 -16.36 16.45
CA ALA A 239 39.81 -17.50 15.90
C ALA A 239 41.09 -17.11 15.18
N LEU A 240 41.21 -15.87 14.70
CA LEU A 240 42.37 -15.40 13.91
C LEU A 240 43.23 -14.37 14.64
N LEU A 241 42.78 -13.82 15.77
CA LEU A 241 43.49 -12.78 16.49
C LEU A 241 44.76 -13.34 17.15
N ASP A 242 45.90 -12.84 16.68
CA ASP A 242 47.21 -13.02 17.29
C ASP A 242 47.43 -11.92 18.34
N LEU A 243 47.55 -12.33 19.61
CA LEU A 243 47.76 -11.42 20.74
C LEU A 243 49.11 -10.69 20.70
N GLY A 244 50.13 -11.30 20.07
CA GLY A 244 51.47 -10.72 19.98
C GLY A 244 51.50 -9.49 19.07
N THR A 245 50.73 -9.53 17.98
CA THR A 245 50.64 -8.42 17.02
C THR A 245 49.38 -7.56 17.19
N GLY A 246 48.39 -8.07 17.93
CA GLY A 246 47.07 -7.47 18.06
C GLY A 246 46.34 -7.35 16.70
N ARG A 247 46.54 -8.35 15.83
CA ARG A 247 46.00 -8.38 14.47
C ARG A 247 45.54 -9.79 14.08
N LEU A 248 44.72 -9.87 13.03
CA LEU A 248 44.29 -11.16 12.49
C LEU A 248 45.40 -11.79 11.63
N ARG A 249 45.87 -12.98 12.00
CA ARG A 249 46.91 -13.73 11.26
C ARG A 249 46.64 -15.23 11.33
N ARG A 250 47.14 -15.99 10.35
CA ARG A 250 47.10 -17.47 10.38
C ARG A 250 47.81 -18.07 11.60
N ALA A 251 48.85 -17.41 12.13
CA ALA A 251 49.52 -17.83 13.35
C ALA A 251 48.61 -17.77 14.59
N GLY A 252 47.57 -16.93 14.57
CA GLY A 252 46.54 -16.87 15.62
C GLY A 252 45.43 -17.91 15.48
N LEU A 253 45.48 -18.79 14.46
CA LEU A 253 44.40 -19.71 14.09
C LEU A 253 44.06 -20.70 15.21
N ARG A 254 42.82 -20.64 15.70
CA ARG A 254 42.27 -21.56 16.70
C ARG A 254 41.24 -22.49 16.06
N ARG A 255 41.68 -23.71 15.71
CA ARG A 255 40.83 -24.70 15.02
C ARG A 255 39.54 -25.03 15.77
N ALA A 256 39.58 -25.12 17.11
CA ALA A 256 38.37 -25.38 17.91
C ALA A 256 37.34 -24.24 17.81
N THR A 257 37.80 -22.98 17.84
CA THR A 257 36.92 -21.81 17.66
C THR A 257 36.36 -21.75 16.24
N LEU A 258 37.19 -22.07 15.23
CA LEU A 258 36.73 -22.15 13.84
C LEU A 258 35.71 -23.28 13.64
N ALA A 259 35.92 -24.45 14.26
CA ALA A 259 34.97 -25.56 14.24
C ALA A 259 33.63 -25.18 14.90
N ALA A 260 33.66 -24.39 15.98
CA ALA A 260 32.45 -23.88 16.61
C ALA A 260 31.63 -22.94 15.71
N LEU A 261 32.24 -22.31 14.69
CA LEU A 261 31.52 -21.47 13.71
C LEU A 261 30.69 -22.28 12.71
N VAL A 262 30.92 -23.59 12.59
CA VAL A 262 30.13 -24.46 11.71
C VAL A 262 28.65 -24.44 12.10
N LEU A 263 28.33 -24.41 13.40
CA LEU A 263 26.95 -24.40 13.88
C LEU A 263 26.18 -23.12 13.45
N PRO A 264 26.63 -21.89 13.75
CA PRO A 264 25.93 -20.69 13.29
C PRO A 264 25.92 -20.56 11.77
N LEU A 265 26.97 -20.99 11.06
CA LEU A 265 26.97 -21.02 9.59
C LEU A 265 25.95 -22.01 9.02
N ALA A 266 25.82 -23.20 9.62
CA ALA A 266 24.80 -24.18 9.23
C ALA A 266 23.38 -23.67 9.49
N ALA A 267 23.17 -22.96 10.61
CA ALA A 267 21.90 -22.30 10.91
C ALA A 267 21.56 -21.20 9.89
N ILE A 268 22.52 -20.34 9.54
CA ILE A 268 22.35 -19.32 8.48
C ILE A 268 22.01 -20.01 7.15
N ALA A 269 22.78 -21.02 6.74
CA ALA A 269 22.55 -21.75 5.49
C ALA A 269 21.16 -22.41 5.46
N PHE A 270 20.70 -22.95 6.59
CA PHE A 270 19.36 -23.51 6.72
C PHE A 270 18.27 -22.45 6.58
N MET A 271 18.43 -21.28 7.23
CA MET A 271 17.49 -20.16 7.12
C MET A 271 17.41 -19.62 5.69
N GLU A 272 18.56 -19.44 5.04
CA GLU A 272 18.65 -19.00 3.65
C GLU A 272 18.02 -20.02 2.67
N ALA A 273 18.21 -21.31 2.90
CA ALA A 273 17.56 -22.37 2.13
C ALA A 273 16.03 -22.38 2.31
N ARG A 274 15.55 -21.96 3.49
CA ARG A 274 14.12 -21.82 3.83
C ARG A 274 13.61 -20.39 3.65
N GLY A 275 14.37 -19.52 2.99
CA GLY A 275 14.08 -18.08 2.84
C GLY A 275 12.63 -17.76 2.44
N PRO A 276 12.07 -18.40 1.38
CA PRO A 276 10.66 -18.23 1.00
C PRO A 276 9.65 -18.64 2.06
N ALA A 277 9.87 -19.77 2.73
CA ALA A 277 8.97 -20.24 3.79
C ALA A 277 9.05 -19.36 5.05
N LEU A 278 10.21 -18.75 5.33
CA LEU A 278 10.43 -17.83 6.45
C LEU A 278 10.03 -16.37 6.12
N GLY A 279 9.68 -16.08 4.87
CA GLY A 279 9.37 -14.72 4.40
C GLY A 279 10.59 -13.79 4.29
N LEU A 280 11.81 -14.33 4.23
CA LEU A 280 13.05 -13.55 4.11
C LEU A 280 13.29 -13.08 2.66
N ARG A 281 12.89 -13.90 1.70
CA ARG A 281 12.96 -13.64 0.26
C ARG A 281 11.93 -14.47 -0.48
N MET A 282 11.47 -14.06 -1.65
CA MET A 282 10.46 -14.75 -2.44
C MET A 282 11.02 -15.16 -3.81
N THR A 283 10.46 -16.21 -4.40
CA THR A 283 10.82 -16.72 -5.72
C THR A 283 9.56 -17.05 -6.50
N ASP A 284 9.60 -16.95 -7.82
CA ASP A 284 8.45 -17.25 -8.67
C ASP A 284 8.01 -18.71 -8.51
N ALA A 285 8.96 -19.65 -8.40
CA ALA A 285 8.66 -21.06 -8.15
C ALA A 285 7.99 -21.33 -6.79
N TRP A 286 8.20 -20.47 -5.78
CA TRP A 286 7.47 -20.55 -4.53
C TRP A 286 6.06 -19.96 -4.69
N LEU A 287 5.93 -18.80 -5.34
CA LEU A 287 4.62 -18.19 -5.62
C LEU A 287 3.72 -19.10 -6.44
N THR A 288 4.22 -19.72 -7.51
CA THR A 288 3.45 -20.66 -8.34
C THR A 288 2.93 -21.84 -7.51
N ARG A 289 3.73 -22.35 -6.58
CA ARG A 289 3.31 -23.44 -5.69
C ARG A 289 2.33 -23.01 -4.62
N GLU A 290 2.52 -21.84 -4.03
CA GLU A 290 1.66 -21.31 -2.98
C GLU A 290 0.27 -20.93 -3.54
N LEU A 291 0.24 -20.28 -4.71
CA LEU A 291 -1.00 -19.97 -5.39
C LEU A 291 -1.64 -21.24 -5.94
N GLY A 292 -0.88 -22.16 -6.54
CA GLY A 292 -1.36 -23.48 -6.95
C GLY A 292 -2.24 -23.52 -8.21
N GLY A 293 -2.72 -22.38 -8.71
CA GLY A 293 -3.43 -22.25 -9.99
C GLY A 293 -2.54 -21.68 -11.08
N LEU A 294 -2.64 -22.24 -12.28
CA LEU A 294 -1.92 -21.81 -13.48
C LEU A 294 -2.80 -21.97 -14.73
N ARG A 295 -2.84 -20.95 -15.57
CA ARG A 295 -3.54 -20.93 -16.86
C ARG A 295 -2.69 -20.19 -17.88
N GLU A 296 -2.48 -20.77 -19.05
CA GLU A 296 -1.81 -20.10 -20.16
C GLU A 296 -2.83 -19.65 -21.20
N THR A 297 -2.52 -18.53 -21.84
CA THR A 297 -3.29 -17.88 -22.92
C THR A 297 -2.33 -17.47 -24.04
N GLU A 298 -2.78 -16.69 -25.04
CA GLU A 298 -1.91 -16.28 -26.14
C GLU A 298 -0.80 -15.35 -25.64
N HIS A 299 -1.15 -14.40 -24.76
CA HIS A 299 -0.21 -13.38 -24.29
C HIS A 299 0.15 -13.50 -22.79
N PHE A 300 -0.50 -14.38 -22.03
CA PHE A 300 -0.32 -14.44 -20.57
C PHE A 300 -0.02 -15.82 -20.00
N VAL A 301 0.76 -15.80 -18.93
CA VAL A 301 0.88 -16.87 -17.93
C VAL A 301 0.16 -16.39 -16.66
N PHE A 302 -1.06 -16.87 -16.45
CA PHE A 302 -1.95 -16.47 -15.38
C PHE A 302 -1.82 -17.40 -14.16
N HIS A 303 -1.16 -16.91 -13.12
CA HIS A 303 -1.07 -17.55 -11.81
C HIS A 303 -2.19 -17.05 -10.91
N TYR A 304 -2.96 -17.96 -10.30
CA TYR A 304 -4.09 -17.63 -9.44
C TYR A 304 -4.18 -18.55 -8.24
N TRP A 305 -4.80 -18.06 -7.16
CA TRP A 305 -4.98 -18.84 -5.94
C TRP A 305 -5.89 -20.06 -6.15
N GLN A 306 -5.49 -21.20 -5.58
CA GLN A 306 -6.18 -22.47 -5.69
C GLN A 306 -7.51 -22.38 -4.94
N GLY A 307 -8.60 -22.65 -5.66
CA GLY A 307 -9.97 -22.54 -5.14
C GLY A 307 -10.80 -21.47 -5.85
N LYS A 308 -10.20 -20.61 -6.68
CA LYS A 308 -10.98 -19.71 -7.55
C LYS A 308 -11.88 -20.54 -8.49
N PRO A 309 -13.19 -20.21 -8.62
CA PRO A 309 -14.08 -20.95 -9.49
C PRO A 309 -13.58 -20.99 -10.94
N ARG A 310 -13.69 -22.16 -11.59
CA ARG A 310 -13.17 -22.36 -12.95
C ARG A 310 -13.75 -21.35 -13.94
N GLU A 311 -15.04 -21.03 -13.82
CA GLU A 311 -15.70 -20.06 -14.71
C GLU A 311 -15.15 -18.65 -14.53
N ASP A 312 -14.83 -18.24 -13.30
CA ASP A 312 -14.20 -16.95 -13.04
C ASP A 312 -12.77 -16.91 -13.56
N VAL A 313 -12.03 -18.03 -13.48
CA VAL A 313 -10.69 -18.16 -14.07
C VAL A 313 -10.76 -18.02 -15.59
N ASP A 314 -11.68 -18.73 -16.24
CA ASP A 314 -11.86 -18.67 -17.69
C ASP A 314 -12.33 -17.27 -18.14
N ARG A 315 -13.23 -16.63 -17.39
CA ARG A 315 -13.67 -15.25 -17.66
C ARG A 315 -12.54 -14.24 -17.49
N PHE A 316 -11.74 -14.37 -16.44
CA PHE A 316 -10.59 -13.52 -16.20
C PHE A 316 -9.52 -13.69 -17.28
N ALA A 317 -9.27 -14.92 -17.72
CA ALA A 317 -8.33 -15.21 -18.80
C ALA A 317 -8.75 -14.57 -20.13
N ARG A 318 -10.05 -14.54 -20.44
CA ARG A 318 -10.54 -13.83 -21.63
C ARG A 318 -10.50 -12.31 -21.47
N ASP A 319 -10.78 -11.79 -20.27
CA ASP A 319 -10.64 -10.36 -19.96
C ASP A 319 -9.18 -9.89 -20.11
N LEU A 320 -8.21 -10.70 -19.73
CA LEU A 320 -6.79 -10.42 -19.96
C LEU A 320 -6.50 -10.17 -21.44
N GLU A 321 -6.98 -11.05 -22.32
CA GLU A 321 -6.81 -10.93 -23.77
C GLU A 321 -7.56 -9.72 -24.35
N PHE A 322 -8.77 -9.44 -23.85
CA PHE A 322 -9.52 -8.24 -24.22
C PHE A 322 -8.76 -6.97 -23.84
N ARG A 323 -8.29 -6.87 -22.58
CA ARG A 323 -7.53 -5.72 -22.08
C ARG A 323 -6.17 -5.60 -22.77
N TRP A 324 -5.54 -6.70 -23.15
CA TRP A 324 -4.33 -6.67 -23.98
C TRP A 324 -4.60 -6.03 -25.34
N ALA A 325 -5.67 -6.44 -26.03
CA ALA A 325 -6.04 -5.90 -27.33
C ALA A 325 -6.39 -4.40 -27.24
N GLN A 326 -7.15 -4.02 -26.21
CA GLN A 326 -7.54 -2.64 -25.94
C GLN A 326 -6.30 -1.76 -25.65
N THR A 327 -5.41 -2.22 -24.76
CA THR A 327 -4.19 -1.48 -24.39
C THR A 327 -3.23 -1.36 -25.57
N ARG A 328 -3.06 -2.43 -26.36
CA ARG A 328 -2.24 -2.42 -27.57
C ARG A 328 -2.78 -1.43 -28.59
N HIS A 329 -4.10 -1.34 -28.75
CA HIS A 329 -4.71 -0.36 -29.65
C HIS A 329 -4.41 1.07 -29.21
N PHE A 330 -4.52 1.37 -27.92
CA PHE A 330 -4.23 2.70 -27.37
C PHE A 330 -2.74 3.07 -27.45
N LEU A 331 -1.83 2.15 -27.09
CA LEU A 331 -0.38 2.41 -27.03
C LEU A 331 0.35 2.25 -28.38
N GLY A 332 -0.25 1.49 -29.30
CA GLY A 332 0.37 1.08 -30.56
C GLY A 332 1.58 0.15 -30.38
N VAL A 333 1.83 -0.37 -29.18
CA VAL A 333 2.95 -1.27 -28.86
C VAL A 333 2.54 -2.28 -27.80
N ALA A 334 3.21 -3.44 -27.76
CA ALA A 334 3.06 -4.48 -26.77
C ALA A 334 4.37 -5.28 -26.64
N PRO A 335 4.68 -5.87 -25.47
CA PRO A 335 5.79 -6.80 -25.33
C PRO A 335 5.56 -8.05 -26.19
N THR A 336 6.66 -8.67 -26.61
CA THR A 336 6.63 -9.93 -27.38
C THR A 336 6.66 -11.16 -26.47
N GLU A 337 7.20 -10.99 -25.26
CA GLU A 337 7.30 -12.00 -24.24
C GLU A 337 5.95 -12.17 -23.51
N PRO A 338 5.60 -13.38 -23.07
CA PRO A 338 4.41 -13.61 -22.27
C PRO A 338 4.41 -12.79 -20.98
N ILE A 339 3.25 -12.23 -20.63
CA ILE A 339 3.06 -11.45 -19.41
C ILE A 339 2.61 -12.38 -18.27
N HIS A 340 3.33 -12.34 -17.15
CA HIS A 340 2.98 -13.08 -15.95
C HIS A 340 2.00 -12.27 -15.08
N VAL A 341 0.84 -12.86 -14.81
CA VAL A 341 -0.19 -12.25 -13.95
C VAL A 341 -0.27 -13.03 -12.66
N TRP A 342 -0.01 -12.37 -11.53
CA TRP A 342 -0.09 -12.97 -10.20
C TRP A 342 -1.34 -12.48 -9.47
N LEU A 343 -2.36 -13.32 -9.40
CA LEU A 343 -3.64 -13.04 -8.74
C LEU A 343 -3.71 -13.69 -7.35
N TYR A 344 -3.57 -12.85 -6.33
CA TYR A 344 -3.65 -13.23 -4.92
C TYR A 344 -5.09 -13.25 -4.45
N ARG A 345 -5.42 -14.09 -3.48
CA ARG A 345 -6.77 -14.18 -2.90
C ARG A 345 -7.21 -12.88 -2.25
N ASP A 346 -6.34 -12.26 -1.47
CA ASP A 346 -6.65 -11.08 -0.66
C ASP A 346 -5.39 -10.26 -0.33
N GLU A 347 -5.62 -9.14 0.39
CA GLU A 347 -4.59 -8.20 0.86
C GLU A 347 -3.55 -8.87 1.76
N HIS A 348 -3.97 -9.75 2.66
CA HIS A 348 -3.10 -10.40 3.64
C HIS A 348 -2.16 -11.40 2.97
N GLU A 349 -2.66 -12.20 2.04
CA GLU A 349 -1.86 -13.14 1.26
C GLU A 349 -0.80 -12.39 0.44
N LYS A 350 -1.18 -11.32 -0.27
CA LYS A 350 -0.24 -10.52 -1.08
C LYS A 350 0.81 -9.82 -0.22
N GLN A 351 0.42 -9.22 0.92
CA GLN A 351 1.37 -8.60 1.86
C GLN A 351 2.38 -9.63 2.39
N ARG A 352 1.90 -10.82 2.77
CA ARG A 352 2.76 -11.89 3.29
C ARG A 352 3.76 -12.39 2.25
N LEU A 353 3.35 -12.51 0.99
CA LEU A 353 4.16 -13.15 -0.06
C LEU A 353 5.11 -12.17 -0.76
N VAL A 354 4.65 -10.97 -1.07
CA VAL A 354 5.44 -10.00 -1.87
C VAL A 354 5.62 -8.65 -1.20
N GLY A 355 5.03 -8.41 -0.03
CA GLY A 355 5.23 -7.18 0.74
C GLY A 355 4.38 -6.01 0.29
N ALA A 356 3.38 -6.23 -0.56
CA ALA A 356 2.39 -5.21 -0.92
C ALA A 356 1.00 -5.72 -0.53
N GLY A 357 0.34 -5.04 0.38
CA GLY A 357 -1.02 -5.34 0.80
C GLY A 357 -1.97 -4.68 -0.17
N ARG A 358 -2.30 -3.42 0.10
CA ARG A 358 -3.33 -2.65 -0.64
C ARG A 358 -2.84 -2.22 -2.01
N THR A 359 -1.55 -1.98 -2.12
CA THR A 359 -0.89 -1.47 -3.32
C THR A 359 -0.79 -2.57 -4.38
N GLN A 360 -1.40 -2.35 -5.55
CA GLN A 360 -1.17 -3.19 -6.74
C GLN A 360 0.07 -2.66 -7.47
N PHE A 361 0.81 -3.53 -8.15
CA PHE A 361 2.01 -3.11 -8.84
C PHE A 361 2.37 -4.00 -10.03
N ALA A 362 3.14 -3.43 -10.95
CA ALA A 362 3.77 -4.13 -12.05
C ALA A 362 5.30 -4.05 -11.99
N LYS A 363 5.97 -5.02 -12.62
CA LYS A 363 7.41 -5.02 -12.90
C LYS A 363 7.62 -5.11 -14.41
N PRO A 364 7.58 -3.99 -15.14
CA PRO A 364 7.66 -3.97 -16.61
C PRO A 364 8.90 -4.68 -17.17
N TRP A 365 10.03 -4.61 -16.47
CA TRP A 365 11.27 -5.30 -16.86
C TRP A 365 11.25 -6.82 -16.72
N ARG A 366 10.29 -7.36 -15.97
CA ARG A 366 10.03 -8.80 -15.84
C ARG A 366 8.78 -9.26 -16.59
N HIS A 367 8.04 -8.34 -17.20
CA HIS A 367 6.71 -8.57 -17.76
C HIS A 367 5.73 -9.17 -16.75
N GLU A 368 5.75 -8.67 -15.52
CA GLU A 368 4.93 -9.18 -14.40
C GLU A 368 3.97 -8.12 -13.88
N LEU A 369 2.75 -8.51 -13.49
CA LEU A 369 1.85 -7.69 -12.68
C LEU A 369 1.26 -8.48 -11.51
N HIS A 370 1.05 -7.80 -10.38
CA HIS A 370 0.66 -8.38 -9.11
C HIS A 370 -0.61 -7.72 -8.57
N ILE A 371 -1.71 -8.46 -8.60
CA ILE A 371 -3.05 -7.97 -8.28
C ILE A 371 -3.80 -8.87 -7.29
N GLN A 372 -4.70 -8.31 -6.49
CA GLN A 372 -5.61 -9.08 -5.63
C GLN A 372 -6.89 -9.43 -6.37
N ASP A 373 -7.54 -10.53 -5.98
CA ASP A 373 -8.83 -10.93 -6.52
C ASP A 373 -9.92 -9.90 -6.20
N ARG A 374 -10.70 -9.58 -7.23
CA ARG A 374 -11.81 -8.64 -7.18
C ARG A 374 -12.91 -9.10 -8.14
N PRO A 375 -14.17 -8.65 -7.94
CA PRO A 375 -15.25 -8.94 -8.86
C PRO A 375 -14.89 -8.56 -10.30
N PHE A 376 -15.43 -9.32 -11.25
CA PHE A 376 -15.38 -9.00 -12.67
C PHE A 376 -16.39 -7.87 -12.99
N PRO A 377 -16.07 -6.92 -13.87
CA PRO A 377 -14.76 -6.72 -14.51
C PRO A 377 -13.72 -6.20 -13.50
N HIS A 378 -12.48 -6.62 -13.66
CA HIS A 378 -11.45 -6.35 -12.64
C HIS A 378 -11.00 -4.88 -12.66
N SER A 379 -11.36 -4.14 -11.60
CA SER A 379 -11.25 -2.67 -11.51
C SER A 379 -9.86 -2.04 -11.67
N VAL A 380 -8.79 -2.83 -11.59
CA VAL A 380 -7.40 -2.34 -11.69
C VAL A 380 -6.57 -3.11 -12.72
N LEU A 381 -7.17 -4.10 -13.39
CA LEU A 381 -6.41 -4.96 -14.31
C LEU A 381 -5.85 -4.14 -15.48
N HIS A 382 -6.67 -3.30 -16.08
CA HIS A 382 -6.29 -2.51 -17.24
C HIS A 382 -5.17 -1.52 -16.91
N HIS A 383 -5.23 -0.84 -15.76
CA HIS A 383 -4.17 0.04 -15.25
C HIS A 383 -2.84 -0.70 -15.05
N GLU A 384 -2.83 -1.81 -14.30
CA GLU A 384 -1.58 -2.54 -14.04
C GLU A 384 -1.02 -3.21 -15.30
N LEU A 385 -1.90 -3.64 -16.22
CA LEU A 385 -1.49 -4.17 -17.51
C LEU A 385 -0.83 -3.08 -18.36
N ALA A 386 -1.34 -1.84 -18.34
CA ALA A 386 -0.76 -0.73 -19.08
C ALA A 386 0.71 -0.47 -18.73
N HIS A 387 1.09 -0.62 -17.46
CA HIS A 387 2.50 -0.54 -17.04
C HIS A 387 3.39 -1.56 -17.74
N VAL A 388 2.94 -2.81 -17.84
CA VAL A 388 3.68 -3.89 -18.51
C VAL A 388 3.67 -3.70 -20.03
N MET A 389 2.53 -3.32 -20.60
CA MET A 389 2.36 -3.10 -22.04
C MET A 389 3.22 -1.94 -22.55
N ALA A 390 3.49 -0.95 -21.70
CA ALA A 390 4.36 0.18 -22.00
C ALA A 390 5.87 -0.16 -21.96
N ALA A 391 6.26 -1.35 -21.49
CA ALA A 391 7.66 -1.74 -21.33
C ALA A 391 8.53 -1.55 -22.59
N PRO A 392 8.07 -1.86 -23.82
CA PRO A 392 8.86 -1.64 -25.04
C PRO A 392 9.16 -0.16 -25.35
N ALA A 393 8.37 0.76 -24.79
CA ALA A 393 8.57 2.21 -24.93
C ALA A 393 9.36 2.83 -23.76
N GLY A 394 9.56 2.07 -22.67
CA GLY A 394 10.27 2.54 -21.49
C GLY A 394 11.78 2.58 -21.68
N SER A 395 12.50 3.21 -20.76
CA SER A 395 13.96 3.31 -20.80
C SER A 395 14.63 2.62 -19.61
N GLY A 396 15.94 2.40 -19.78
CA GLY A 396 16.78 1.83 -18.72
C GLY A 396 16.46 0.37 -18.40
N PRO A 397 17.08 -0.18 -17.34
CA PRO A 397 16.93 -1.58 -16.97
C PRO A 397 15.52 -1.92 -16.46
N PHE A 398 14.76 -0.92 -16.01
CA PHE A 398 13.41 -1.10 -15.46
C PHE A 398 12.30 -0.94 -16.50
N ARG A 399 12.61 -0.59 -17.76
CA ARG A 399 11.62 -0.42 -18.85
C ARG A 399 10.47 0.53 -18.48
N VAL A 400 10.79 1.64 -17.80
CA VAL A 400 9.84 2.70 -17.40
C VAL A 400 10.39 4.08 -17.73
N THR A 401 9.59 5.14 -17.58
CA THR A 401 10.10 6.51 -17.74
C THR A 401 11.18 6.82 -16.72
N THR A 402 12.40 7.11 -17.19
CA THR A 402 13.49 7.51 -16.31
C THR A 402 14.21 8.75 -16.81
N ARG A 403 14.61 9.59 -15.85
CA ARG A 403 15.57 10.66 -16.09
C ARG A 403 16.99 10.09 -16.02
N LEU A 404 17.81 10.40 -17.03
CA LEU A 404 19.19 9.90 -17.17
C LEU A 404 19.31 8.36 -17.14
N GLY A 405 18.25 7.62 -17.49
CA GLY A 405 18.26 6.16 -17.51
C GLY A 405 18.10 5.48 -16.15
N VAL A 406 18.04 6.24 -15.04
CA VAL A 406 18.11 5.67 -13.67
C VAL A 406 17.07 6.19 -12.70
N TRP A 407 16.58 7.43 -12.84
CA TRP A 407 15.66 8.02 -11.86
C TRP A 407 14.20 7.97 -12.35
N PRO A 408 13.32 7.14 -11.77
CA PRO A 408 11.94 7.01 -12.22
C PRO A 408 11.17 8.32 -12.09
N LEU A 409 10.35 8.63 -13.11
CA LEU A 409 9.47 9.79 -13.12
C LEU A 409 8.02 9.34 -12.94
N MET A 410 7.61 9.13 -11.68
CA MET A 410 6.32 8.53 -11.35
C MET A 410 5.11 9.27 -11.94
N GLY A 411 5.17 10.60 -12.09
CA GLY A 411 4.08 11.35 -12.71
C GLY A 411 3.81 10.94 -14.15
N VAL A 412 4.85 10.61 -14.91
CA VAL A 412 4.69 10.09 -16.28
C VAL A 412 4.31 8.61 -16.24
N ILE A 413 4.97 7.80 -15.40
CA ILE A 413 4.71 6.35 -15.30
C ILE A 413 3.24 6.08 -14.95
N GLU A 414 2.75 6.65 -13.84
CA GLU A 414 1.37 6.43 -13.40
C GLU A 414 0.37 7.16 -14.29
N GLY A 415 0.69 8.38 -14.76
CA GLY A 415 -0.18 9.10 -15.67
C GLY A 415 -0.40 8.34 -16.98
N PHE A 416 0.62 7.66 -17.50
CA PHE A 416 0.52 6.90 -18.74
C PHE A 416 -0.39 5.68 -18.59
N ALA A 417 -0.28 4.97 -17.47
CA ALA A 417 -1.18 3.87 -17.13
C ALA A 417 -2.64 4.35 -16.94
N VAL A 418 -2.87 5.45 -16.22
CA VAL A 418 -4.22 6.03 -16.07
C VAL A 418 -4.79 6.51 -17.40
N ALA A 419 -3.95 7.04 -18.30
CA ALA A 419 -4.38 7.47 -19.62
C ALA A 419 -4.85 6.29 -20.49
N ALA A 420 -4.11 5.19 -20.46
CA ALA A 420 -4.46 3.94 -21.14
C ALA A 420 -5.72 3.30 -20.53
N ASP A 421 -5.80 3.24 -19.20
CA ASP A 421 -6.97 2.73 -18.48
C ASP A 421 -8.24 3.54 -18.81
N GLY A 422 -8.11 4.87 -18.84
CA GLY A 422 -9.21 5.78 -19.14
C GLY A 422 -10.43 5.60 -18.22
N PRO A 423 -10.25 5.50 -16.88
CA PRO A 423 -11.31 5.01 -16.01
C PRO A 423 -12.51 5.94 -15.96
N VAL A 424 -13.70 5.35 -16.07
CA VAL A 424 -14.95 6.00 -15.68
C VAL A 424 -15.21 5.69 -14.21
N GLN A 425 -15.34 6.72 -13.38
CA GLN A 425 -15.54 6.57 -11.94
C GLN A 425 -16.82 7.31 -11.54
N GLY A 426 -17.83 6.54 -11.10
CA GLY A 426 -19.18 7.06 -10.91
C GLY A 426 -19.79 7.46 -12.25
N ASP A 427 -20.26 8.70 -12.35
CA ASP A 427 -20.88 9.24 -13.57
C ASP A 427 -19.99 10.31 -14.25
N LEU A 428 -18.70 10.34 -13.93
CA LEU A 428 -17.74 11.31 -14.46
C LEU A 428 -16.56 10.61 -15.17
N THR A 429 -16.15 11.22 -16.29
CA THR A 429 -14.93 10.87 -17.02
C THR A 429 -13.68 11.36 -16.29
N LEU A 430 -12.52 10.80 -16.64
CA LEU A 430 -11.21 11.22 -16.13
C LEU A 430 -10.98 12.74 -16.26
N HIS A 431 -11.31 13.34 -17.41
CA HIS A 431 -11.14 14.77 -17.62
C HIS A 431 -12.12 15.61 -16.77
N GLN A 432 -13.35 15.15 -16.58
CA GLN A 432 -14.32 15.83 -15.70
C GLN A 432 -13.88 15.80 -14.24
N TRP A 433 -13.28 14.70 -13.76
CA TRP A 433 -12.68 14.64 -12.42
C TRP A 433 -11.52 15.63 -12.27
N ALA A 434 -10.65 15.74 -13.28
CA ALA A 434 -9.57 16.73 -13.29
C ALA A 434 -10.10 18.17 -13.29
N ALA A 435 -11.13 18.46 -14.10
CA ALA A 435 -11.80 19.76 -14.14
C ALA A 435 -12.43 20.13 -12.79
N GLY A 436 -13.15 19.21 -12.15
CA GLY A 436 -13.74 19.41 -10.83
C GLY A 436 -12.67 19.69 -9.76
N MET A 437 -11.56 18.95 -9.79
CA MET A 437 -10.44 19.16 -8.87
C MET A 437 -9.78 20.54 -9.06
N ARG A 438 -9.66 21.02 -10.30
CA ARG A 438 -9.13 22.35 -10.62
C ARG A 438 -10.06 23.47 -10.15
N ARG A 439 -11.36 23.36 -10.37
CA ARG A 439 -12.36 24.34 -9.89
C ARG A 439 -12.34 24.48 -8.37
N GLN A 440 -12.06 23.38 -7.65
CA GLN A 440 -11.88 23.38 -6.19
C GLN A 440 -10.48 23.82 -5.74
N LYS A 441 -9.59 24.19 -6.67
CA LYS A 441 -8.19 24.60 -6.39
C LYS A 441 -7.40 23.53 -5.62
N LEU A 442 -7.76 22.26 -5.81
CA LEU A 442 -7.09 21.11 -5.20
C LEU A 442 -6.03 20.49 -6.11
N ALA A 443 -6.07 20.80 -7.41
CA ALA A 443 -5.17 20.22 -8.39
C ALA A 443 -3.71 20.65 -8.14
N PRO A 444 -2.77 19.68 -8.02
CA PRO A 444 -1.34 20.00 -7.95
C PRO A 444 -0.84 20.57 -9.29
N ASP A 445 0.27 21.31 -9.24
CA ASP A 445 0.92 21.84 -10.45
C ASP A 445 1.48 20.70 -11.31
N MET A 446 0.92 20.55 -12.51
CA MET A 446 1.30 19.51 -13.46
C MET A 446 2.78 19.57 -13.85
N ARG A 447 3.34 20.77 -13.92
CA ARG A 447 4.75 21.00 -14.28
C ARG A 447 5.68 20.39 -13.23
N LYS A 448 5.28 20.44 -11.96
CA LYS A 448 6.01 19.80 -10.84
C LYS A 448 5.79 18.30 -10.78
N LEU A 449 4.58 17.83 -11.13
CA LEU A 449 4.26 16.39 -11.13
C LEU A 449 5.08 15.59 -12.14
N MET A 450 5.39 16.16 -13.31
CA MET A 450 6.27 15.52 -14.30
C MET A 450 7.75 15.50 -13.86
N GLY A 451 8.08 16.21 -12.77
CA GLY A 451 9.40 16.21 -12.17
C GLY A 451 9.64 15.06 -11.19
N PRO A 452 10.88 14.94 -10.67
CA PRO A 452 11.30 13.81 -9.83
C PRO A 452 10.67 13.77 -8.42
N GLN A 453 10.14 14.88 -7.92
CA GLN A 453 9.72 15.04 -6.52
C GLN A 453 8.22 15.33 -6.36
N GLY A 454 7.62 16.08 -7.29
CA GLY A 454 6.27 16.63 -7.13
C GLY A 454 5.19 15.56 -6.94
N PHE A 455 5.37 14.39 -7.57
CA PHE A 455 4.45 13.27 -7.44
C PHE A 455 4.41 12.70 -6.01
N TYR A 456 5.57 12.46 -5.40
CA TYR A 456 5.66 11.88 -4.05
C TYR A 456 5.18 12.83 -2.94
N GLN A 457 5.22 14.14 -3.19
CA GLN A 457 4.75 15.16 -2.26
C GLN A 457 3.24 15.43 -2.36
N SER A 458 2.59 14.92 -3.42
CA SER A 458 1.17 15.12 -3.67
C SER A 458 0.32 13.99 -3.10
N ALA A 459 -0.95 14.26 -2.79
CA ALA A 459 -1.90 13.20 -2.47
C ALA A 459 -2.10 12.28 -3.70
N PRO A 460 -1.99 10.94 -3.55
CA PRO A 460 -2.06 10.01 -4.70
C PRO A 460 -3.30 10.19 -5.55
N ALA A 461 -4.49 10.25 -4.94
CA ALA A 461 -5.75 10.44 -5.65
C ALA A 461 -5.74 11.69 -6.56
N ARG A 462 -5.06 12.76 -6.14
CA ARG A 462 -4.94 13.98 -6.95
C ARG A 462 -3.93 13.79 -8.08
N ALA A 463 -2.73 13.34 -7.75
CA ALA A 463 -1.62 13.22 -8.70
C ALA A 463 -1.94 12.28 -9.87
N TYR A 464 -2.52 11.11 -9.59
CA TYR A 464 -2.90 10.12 -10.61
C TYR A 464 -3.96 10.67 -11.57
N THR A 465 -5.03 11.27 -11.04
CA THR A 465 -6.13 11.80 -11.85
C THR A 465 -5.67 12.90 -12.80
N VAL A 466 -4.92 13.90 -12.31
CA VAL A 466 -4.49 15.00 -13.19
C VAL A 466 -3.39 14.60 -14.16
N ALA A 467 -2.44 13.74 -13.75
CA ALA A 467 -1.40 13.23 -14.64
C ALA A 467 -1.99 12.34 -15.75
N GLY A 468 -2.94 11.47 -15.39
CA GLY A 468 -3.68 10.65 -16.35
C GLY A 468 -4.50 11.49 -17.32
N SER A 469 -5.24 12.47 -16.82
CA SER A 469 -6.00 13.41 -17.66
C SER A 469 -5.09 14.15 -18.64
N PHE A 470 -3.92 14.61 -18.20
CA PHE A 470 -2.96 15.30 -19.06
C PHE A 470 -2.40 14.39 -20.16
N LEU A 471 -1.91 13.20 -19.80
CA LEU A 471 -1.35 12.27 -20.79
C LEU A 471 -2.42 11.68 -21.72
N ARG A 472 -3.66 11.51 -21.25
CA ARG A 472 -4.80 11.15 -22.09
C ARG A 472 -5.12 12.24 -23.12
N TYR A 473 -5.14 13.50 -22.69
CA TYR A 473 -5.32 14.63 -23.61
C TYR A 473 -4.23 14.65 -24.69
N LEU A 474 -2.98 14.38 -24.33
CA LEU A 474 -1.89 14.29 -25.31
C LEU A 474 -2.10 13.12 -26.28
N ALA A 475 -2.53 11.95 -25.79
CA ALA A 475 -2.85 10.80 -26.63
C ALA A 475 -3.96 11.12 -27.64
N ASP A 476 -5.06 11.69 -27.16
CA ASP A 476 -6.26 11.98 -27.96
C ASP A 476 -6.01 13.12 -28.97
N THR A 477 -5.15 14.09 -28.63
CA THR A 477 -4.88 15.28 -29.48
C THR A 477 -3.74 15.04 -30.47
N TYR A 478 -2.68 14.35 -30.05
CA TYR A 478 -1.42 14.24 -30.79
C TYR A 478 -1.08 12.81 -31.25
N GLY A 479 -1.87 11.82 -30.83
CA GLY A 479 -1.72 10.41 -31.21
C GLY A 479 -0.72 9.63 -30.35
N ALA A 480 -0.86 8.30 -30.41
CA ALA A 480 -0.08 7.35 -29.61
C ALA A 480 1.43 7.41 -29.87
N ASP A 481 1.87 7.72 -31.10
CA ASP A 481 3.29 7.74 -31.45
C ASP A 481 4.08 8.80 -30.67
N ARG A 482 3.52 10.02 -30.54
CA ARG A 482 4.16 11.10 -29.75
C ARG A 482 4.09 10.81 -28.25
N LEU A 483 2.98 10.24 -27.79
CA LEU A 483 2.85 9.79 -26.40
C LEU A 483 3.90 8.72 -26.06
N ARG A 484 4.13 7.76 -26.95
CA ARG A 484 5.14 6.72 -26.78
C ARG A 484 6.55 7.30 -26.80
N ALA A 485 6.82 8.26 -27.70
CA ALA A 485 8.12 8.93 -27.77
C ALA A 485 8.48 9.65 -26.46
N VAL A 486 7.51 10.25 -25.76
CA VAL A 486 7.78 10.91 -24.46
C VAL A 486 7.97 9.93 -23.30
N TYR A 487 7.38 8.72 -23.37
CA TYR A 487 7.40 7.76 -22.26
C TYR A 487 8.81 7.30 -21.86
N ALA A 488 9.77 7.23 -22.78
CA ALA A 488 11.13 6.78 -22.46
C ALA A 488 11.81 7.70 -21.43
N HIS A 489 11.80 9.01 -21.66
CA HIS A 489 12.66 9.97 -20.95
C HIS A 489 11.94 11.21 -20.41
N ALA A 490 10.63 11.32 -20.61
CA ALA A 490 9.86 12.52 -20.33
C ALA A 490 10.37 13.78 -21.06
N ASP A 491 10.94 13.62 -22.25
CA ASP A 491 11.38 14.75 -23.09
C ASP A 491 10.23 15.24 -23.97
N PHE A 492 9.42 16.13 -23.41
CA PHE A 492 8.26 16.72 -24.10
C PHE A 492 8.67 17.59 -25.30
N ASN A 493 9.82 18.27 -25.21
CA ASN A 493 10.32 19.10 -26.31
C ASN A 493 10.64 18.23 -27.52
N ALA A 494 11.38 17.14 -27.31
CA ALA A 494 11.74 16.22 -28.39
C ALA A 494 10.50 15.53 -28.99
N ALA A 495 9.54 15.10 -28.15
CA ALA A 495 8.38 14.34 -28.60
C ALA A 495 7.31 15.19 -29.30
N TYR A 496 7.11 16.44 -28.87
CA TYR A 496 6.02 17.29 -29.37
C TYR A 496 6.50 18.52 -30.16
N GLY A 497 7.80 18.81 -30.14
CA GLY A 497 8.38 20.06 -30.67
C GLY A 497 8.04 21.28 -29.80
N ARG A 498 7.58 21.07 -28.56
CA ARG A 498 7.00 22.11 -27.70
C ARG A 498 7.36 21.89 -26.23
N PRO A 499 7.55 22.96 -25.45
CA PRO A 499 7.84 22.85 -24.04
C PRO A 499 6.65 22.33 -23.24
N LEU A 500 6.96 21.55 -22.19
CA LEU A 500 5.97 21.03 -21.24
C LEU A 500 5.02 22.13 -20.74
N GLY A 501 5.54 23.34 -20.50
CA GLY A 501 4.74 24.46 -20.02
C GLY A 501 3.58 24.82 -20.95
N GLU A 502 3.79 24.81 -22.26
CA GLU A 502 2.76 25.09 -23.26
C GLU A 502 1.73 23.96 -23.34
N LEU A 503 2.20 22.70 -23.40
CA LEU A 503 1.32 21.52 -23.45
C LEU A 503 0.41 21.46 -22.21
N VAL A 504 0.97 21.77 -21.04
CA VAL A 504 0.18 21.89 -19.81
C VAL A 504 -0.84 22.99 -19.96
N THR A 505 -0.46 24.20 -20.37
CA THR A 505 -1.42 25.32 -20.52
C THR A 505 -2.58 24.99 -21.47
N GLU A 506 -2.33 24.28 -22.57
CA GLU A 506 -3.40 23.83 -23.48
C GLU A 506 -4.35 22.84 -22.81
N TRP A 507 -3.79 21.84 -22.13
CA TRP A 507 -4.59 20.90 -21.35
C TRP A 507 -5.42 21.61 -20.27
N GLU A 508 -4.82 22.59 -19.58
CA GLU A 508 -5.51 23.40 -18.57
C GLU A 508 -6.71 24.13 -19.17
N GLN A 509 -6.54 24.77 -20.32
CA GLN A 509 -7.63 25.42 -21.05
C GLN A 509 -8.72 24.43 -21.47
N TYR A 510 -8.32 23.25 -21.95
CA TYR A 510 -9.25 22.18 -22.35
C TYR A 510 -10.11 21.71 -21.17
N VAL A 511 -9.49 21.36 -20.03
CA VAL A 511 -10.26 20.85 -18.87
C VAL A 511 -11.09 21.94 -18.19
N ASP A 512 -10.61 23.18 -18.17
CA ASP A 512 -11.35 24.31 -17.58
C ASP A 512 -12.60 24.67 -18.40
N ALA A 513 -12.58 24.41 -19.71
CA ALA A 513 -13.71 24.62 -20.62
C ALA A 513 -14.79 23.51 -20.56
N LEU A 514 -14.53 22.37 -19.90
CA LEU A 514 -15.50 21.27 -19.85
C LEU A 514 -16.76 21.67 -19.07
N PRO A 515 -17.97 21.37 -19.57
CA PRO A 515 -19.19 21.58 -18.81
C PRO A 515 -19.20 20.65 -17.59
N LEU A 516 -19.41 21.23 -16.41
CA LEU A 516 -19.47 20.50 -15.15
C LEU A 516 -20.41 21.25 -14.20
N ASP A 517 -21.40 20.55 -13.67
CA ASP A 517 -22.38 21.10 -12.72
C ASP A 517 -21.80 21.24 -11.30
N GLU A 518 -22.49 21.99 -10.44
CA GLU A 518 -22.04 22.23 -9.06
C GLU A 518 -21.97 20.93 -8.24
N ALA A 519 -22.90 20.00 -8.47
CA ALA A 519 -22.91 18.70 -7.81
C ALA A 519 -21.64 17.89 -8.11
N SER A 520 -21.20 17.85 -9.38
CA SER A 520 -19.94 17.18 -9.75
C SER A 520 -18.72 17.87 -9.16
N VAL A 521 -18.73 19.21 -9.05
CA VAL A 521 -17.67 19.96 -8.37
C VAL A 521 -17.64 19.66 -6.86
N ALA A 522 -18.79 19.48 -6.21
CA ALA A 522 -18.88 19.06 -4.82
C ALA A 522 -18.38 17.60 -4.63
N ARG A 523 -18.71 16.70 -5.55
CA ARG A 523 -18.19 15.31 -5.58
C ARG A 523 -16.67 15.29 -5.72
N ALA A 524 -16.09 16.15 -6.56
CA ALA A 524 -14.63 16.28 -6.70
C ALA A 524 -13.98 16.72 -5.37
N PHE A 525 -14.58 17.68 -4.65
CA PHE A 525 -14.08 18.07 -3.34
C PHE A 525 -14.11 16.91 -2.34
N ALA A 526 -15.25 16.22 -2.21
CA ALA A 526 -15.39 15.10 -1.28
C ALA A 526 -14.37 13.99 -1.55
N ARG A 527 -14.11 13.69 -2.83
CA ARG A 527 -13.12 12.69 -3.25
C ARG A 527 -11.68 13.11 -2.96
N PHE A 528 -11.34 14.38 -3.20
CA PHE A 528 -9.94 14.83 -3.21
C PHE A 528 -9.52 15.61 -1.96
N ARG A 529 -10.42 15.89 -1.00
CA ARG A 529 -10.11 16.71 0.19
C ARG A 529 -9.00 16.15 1.07
N THR A 530 -8.93 14.83 1.24
CA THR A 530 -7.96 14.20 2.15
C THR A 530 -6.52 14.45 1.69
N GLY A 531 -5.67 14.85 2.64
CA GLY A 531 -4.27 15.18 2.40
C GLY A 531 -3.38 13.95 2.18
N SER A 532 -2.09 14.20 1.93
CA SER A 532 -1.06 13.17 1.80
C SER A 532 -0.74 12.50 3.16
N LEU A 533 -0.04 11.36 3.12
CA LEU A 533 0.47 10.67 4.31
C LEU A 533 1.32 11.60 5.21
N PHE A 534 2.13 12.47 4.61
CA PHE A 534 3.04 13.37 5.33
C PHE A 534 2.34 14.54 6.03
N THR A 535 1.07 14.80 5.69
CA THR A 535 0.30 15.93 6.22
C THR A 535 -0.75 15.52 7.24
N ARG A 536 -1.12 14.23 7.32
CA ARG A 536 -2.16 13.74 8.24
C ARG A 536 -1.58 13.48 9.64
N ALA A 537 -2.28 13.95 10.67
CA ALA A 537 -1.90 13.70 12.06
C ALA A 537 -2.00 12.20 12.39
N CYS A 538 -0.98 11.65 13.04
CA CYS A 538 -0.94 10.26 13.52
C CYS A 538 -1.37 9.20 12.48
N ALA A 539 -1.03 9.41 11.20
CA ALA A 539 -1.57 8.63 10.07
C ALA A 539 -1.42 7.10 10.24
N ARG A 540 -0.29 6.63 10.77
CA ARG A 540 -0.03 5.20 11.04
C ARG A 540 -0.94 4.61 12.12
N GLU A 541 -1.17 5.35 13.21
CA GLU A 541 -2.05 4.93 14.31
C GLU A 541 -3.51 4.88 13.83
N VAL A 542 -3.96 5.94 13.14
CA VAL A 542 -5.32 6.04 12.61
C VAL A 542 -5.62 4.94 11.59
N ALA A 543 -4.68 4.63 10.69
CA ALA A 543 -4.84 3.54 9.74
C ALA A 543 -5.08 2.19 10.46
N ARG A 544 -4.30 1.89 11.50
CA ARG A 544 -4.46 0.67 12.31
C ARG A 544 -5.78 0.65 13.07
N LEU A 545 -6.16 1.77 13.68
CA LEU A 545 -7.42 1.91 14.42
C LEU A 545 -8.62 1.72 13.49
N SER A 546 -8.63 2.35 12.32
CA SER A 546 -9.74 2.25 11.37
C SER A 546 -9.90 0.84 10.82
N ASP A 547 -8.80 0.15 10.50
CA ASP A 547 -8.87 -1.22 9.97
C ASP A 547 -9.38 -2.20 11.03
N SER A 548 -8.80 -2.13 12.22
CA SER A 548 -9.21 -2.99 13.34
C SER A 548 -10.61 -2.65 13.87
N ALA A 549 -11.08 -1.40 13.79
CA ALA A 549 -12.46 -1.03 14.12
C ALA A 549 -13.46 -1.65 13.15
N ARG A 550 -13.15 -1.66 11.84
CA ARG A 550 -14.01 -2.27 10.83
C ARG A 550 -14.15 -3.77 11.04
N GLN A 551 -13.06 -4.44 11.39
CA GLN A 551 -13.06 -5.89 11.67
C GLN A 551 -13.87 -6.22 12.94
N ALA A 552 -13.74 -5.40 14.00
CA ALA A 552 -14.45 -5.61 15.25
C ALA A 552 -15.94 -5.26 15.18
N LEU A 553 -16.38 -4.40 14.26
CA LEU A 553 -17.73 -3.82 14.27
C LEU A 553 -18.88 -4.84 14.37
N ALA A 554 -18.75 -5.99 13.70
CA ALA A 554 -19.78 -7.02 13.70
C ALA A 554 -19.72 -7.95 14.92
N SER A 555 -18.53 -8.14 15.51
CA SER A 555 -18.29 -9.12 16.58
C SER A 555 -18.18 -8.50 17.98
N ASP A 556 -17.62 -7.30 18.06
CA ASP A 556 -17.37 -6.52 19.28
C ASP A 556 -17.56 -5.00 18.98
N PRO A 557 -18.83 -4.56 18.87
CA PRO A 557 -19.16 -3.16 18.60
C PRO A 557 -18.65 -2.18 19.68
N GLU A 558 -18.48 -2.60 20.95
CA GLU A 558 -17.86 -1.77 21.99
C GLU A 558 -16.37 -1.46 21.70
N ASP A 559 -15.60 -2.46 21.28
CA ASP A 559 -14.20 -2.27 20.89
C ASP A 559 -14.09 -1.43 19.61
N ALA A 560 -14.95 -1.66 18.63
CA ALA A 560 -15.05 -0.82 17.44
C ALA A 560 -15.36 0.65 17.78
N LEU A 561 -16.30 0.89 18.71
CA LEU A 561 -16.64 2.22 19.21
C LEU A 561 -15.43 2.94 19.81
N LYS A 562 -14.65 2.27 20.68
CA LYS A 562 -13.44 2.85 21.29
C LYS A 562 -12.42 3.26 20.24
N ARG A 563 -12.24 2.42 19.21
CA ARG A 563 -11.27 2.66 18.13
C ARG A 563 -11.70 3.81 17.20
N TYR A 564 -12.98 3.89 16.83
CA TYR A 564 -13.51 5.00 16.03
C TYR A 564 -13.44 6.33 16.77
N ARG A 565 -13.78 6.35 18.07
CA ARG A 565 -13.61 7.55 18.92
C ARG A 565 -12.18 8.06 18.91
N ARG A 566 -11.23 7.16 19.18
CA ARG A 566 -9.82 7.48 19.16
C ARG A 566 -9.35 7.99 17.79
N ALA A 567 -9.79 7.36 16.70
CA ALA A 567 -9.46 7.83 15.35
C ALA A 567 -10.03 9.24 15.08
N GLY A 568 -11.26 9.52 15.49
CA GLY A 568 -11.90 10.83 15.35
C GLY A 568 -11.28 11.93 16.22
N GLU A 569 -10.73 11.59 17.40
CA GLU A 569 -9.96 12.52 18.22
C GLU A 569 -8.63 12.91 17.56
N LEU A 570 -8.00 11.95 16.86
CA LEU A 570 -6.71 12.16 16.18
C LEU A 570 -6.84 12.91 14.85
N GLN A 571 -7.94 12.70 14.12
CA GLN A 571 -8.25 13.35 12.85
C GLN A 571 -9.70 13.88 12.86
N PRO A 572 -9.99 14.97 13.60
CA PRO A 572 -11.33 15.53 13.75
C PRO A 572 -11.91 16.11 12.44
N GLU A 573 -11.05 16.38 11.46
CA GLU A 573 -11.41 16.84 10.11
C GLU A 573 -11.96 15.73 9.21
N GLU A 574 -11.80 14.46 9.61
CA GLU A 574 -12.27 13.30 8.85
C GLU A 574 -13.60 12.78 9.42
N PRO A 575 -14.77 13.15 8.83
CA PRO A 575 -16.08 12.79 9.37
C PRO A 575 -16.35 11.29 9.38
N GLY A 576 -15.66 10.53 8.52
CA GLY A 576 -15.84 9.07 8.41
C GLY A 576 -15.60 8.33 9.72
N PHE A 577 -14.70 8.80 10.60
CA PHE A 577 -14.47 8.15 11.90
C PHE A 577 -15.62 8.39 12.87
N ARG A 578 -16.21 9.59 12.88
CA ARG A 578 -17.38 9.92 13.71
C ARG A 578 -18.65 9.26 13.19
N ILE A 579 -18.78 9.09 11.87
CA ILE A 579 -19.83 8.26 11.27
C ILE A 579 -19.65 6.80 11.69
N GLY A 580 -18.43 6.26 11.65
CA GLY A 580 -18.11 4.92 12.14
C GLY A 580 -18.45 4.72 13.63
N GLU A 581 -18.17 5.72 14.47
CA GLU A 581 -18.59 5.75 15.87
C GLU A 581 -20.12 5.69 16.01
N ALA A 582 -20.87 6.48 15.23
CA ALA A 582 -22.32 6.46 15.27
C ALA A 582 -22.89 5.10 14.82
N VAL A 583 -22.28 4.46 13.81
CA VAL A 583 -22.64 3.10 13.39
C VAL A 583 -22.40 2.09 14.52
N ALA A 584 -21.26 2.17 15.21
CA ALA A 584 -20.98 1.31 16.36
C ALA A 584 -21.98 1.54 17.50
N LEU A 585 -22.29 2.78 17.85
CA LEU A 585 -23.34 3.12 18.84
C LEU A 585 -24.71 2.59 18.43
N SER A 586 -25.04 2.64 17.14
CA SER A 586 -26.30 2.11 16.61
C SER A 586 -26.38 0.58 16.69
N GLN A 587 -25.27 -0.15 16.58
CA GLN A 587 -25.22 -1.60 16.83
C GLN A 587 -25.37 -1.95 18.32
N LEU A 588 -24.99 -1.03 19.20
CA LEU A 588 -25.19 -1.13 20.65
C LEU A 588 -26.56 -0.65 21.12
N GLU A 589 -27.48 -0.37 20.19
CA GLU A 589 -28.80 0.20 20.47
C GLU A 589 -28.77 1.56 21.22
N ARG A 590 -27.62 2.24 21.22
CA ARG A 590 -27.41 3.56 21.84
C ARG A 590 -27.75 4.68 20.85
N TYR A 591 -29.00 4.68 20.38
CA TYR A 591 -29.42 5.53 19.27
C TYR A 591 -29.40 7.03 19.58
N ALA A 592 -29.69 7.43 20.82
CA ALA A 592 -29.62 8.84 21.23
C ALA A 592 -28.19 9.38 21.16
N ASP A 593 -27.21 8.58 21.61
CA ASP A 593 -25.79 8.92 21.52
C ASP A 593 -25.33 9.00 20.05
N ALA A 594 -25.79 8.05 19.22
CA ALA A 594 -25.48 8.02 17.79
C ALA A 594 -25.99 9.29 17.07
N ASP A 595 -27.24 9.69 17.32
CA ASP A 595 -27.80 10.91 16.73
C ASP A 595 -27.09 12.18 17.24
N ALA A 596 -26.72 12.23 18.53
CA ALA A 596 -25.95 13.36 19.08
C ALA A 596 -24.59 13.52 18.38
N VAL A 597 -23.87 12.42 18.17
CA VAL A 597 -22.60 12.43 17.42
C VAL A 597 -22.81 12.91 15.98
N LEU A 598 -23.81 12.38 15.28
CA LEU A 598 -24.08 12.76 13.89
C LEU A 598 -24.59 14.19 13.75
N ALA A 599 -25.36 14.70 14.71
CA ALA A 599 -25.81 16.09 14.73
C ALA A 599 -24.61 17.05 14.84
N GLU A 600 -23.65 16.75 15.72
CA GLU A 600 -22.42 17.53 15.85
C GLU A 600 -21.60 17.52 14.55
N VAL A 601 -21.44 16.35 13.92
CA VAL A 601 -20.72 16.23 12.64
C VAL A 601 -21.46 17.02 11.54
N GLY A 602 -22.79 16.92 11.48
CA GLY A 602 -23.61 17.62 10.50
C GLY A 602 -23.45 19.14 10.57
N GLU A 603 -23.38 19.71 11.77
CA GLU A 603 -23.12 21.13 11.97
C GLU A 603 -21.74 21.56 11.43
N ARG A 604 -20.70 20.73 11.64
CA ARG A 604 -19.35 21.00 11.15
C ARG A 604 -19.22 20.87 9.62
N MET A 605 -20.06 20.04 9.00
CA MET A 605 -20.01 19.77 7.55
C MET A 605 -20.88 20.72 6.73
N LYS A 606 -21.55 21.71 7.34
CA LYS A 606 -22.36 22.70 6.63
C LYS A 606 -21.59 23.37 5.48
N GLY A 607 -22.23 23.45 4.32
CA GLY A 607 -21.66 23.95 3.08
C GLY A 607 -20.94 22.89 2.24
N GLN A 608 -20.83 21.64 2.72
CA GLN A 608 -20.16 20.54 2.01
C GLN A 608 -21.18 19.49 1.59
N ALA A 609 -21.84 19.71 0.45
CA ALA A 609 -23.05 19.00 0.05
C ALA A 609 -22.96 17.45 0.16
N VAL A 610 -21.86 16.86 -0.30
CA VAL A 610 -21.66 15.40 -0.25
C VAL A 610 -21.52 14.88 1.18
N LEU A 611 -20.74 15.56 2.02
CA LEU A 611 -20.53 15.14 3.42
C LEU A 611 -21.80 15.37 4.25
N GLU A 612 -22.53 16.45 3.98
CA GLU A 612 -23.86 16.66 4.58
C GLU A 612 -24.81 15.51 4.22
N ALA A 613 -24.79 15.03 2.98
CA ALA A 613 -25.60 13.90 2.56
C ALA A 613 -25.17 12.58 3.21
N GLU A 614 -23.87 12.33 3.37
CA GLU A 614 -23.37 11.15 4.11
C GLU A 614 -23.86 11.15 5.57
N VAL A 615 -23.76 12.31 6.25
CA VAL A 615 -24.25 12.47 7.61
C VAL A 615 -25.77 12.34 7.67
N ALA A 616 -26.51 12.96 6.74
CA ALA A 616 -27.96 12.86 6.68
C ALA A 616 -28.42 11.42 6.45
N MET A 617 -27.75 10.66 5.58
CA MET A 617 -28.02 9.23 5.40
C MET A 617 -27.82 8.45 6.71
N ALA A 618 -26.71 8.68 7.41
CA ALA A 618 -26.45 8.04 8.70
C ALA A 618 -27.52 8.41 9.75
N ARG A 619 -27.99 9.66 9.77
CA ARG A 619 -29.07 10.11 10.69
C ARG A 619 -30.41 9.49 10.32
N ALA A 620 -30.71 9.36 9.03
CA ALA A 620 -31.89 8.63 8.57
C ALA A 620 -31.88 7.18 9.07
N ASP A 621 -30.73 6.52 9.03
CA ASP A 621 -30.58 5.13 9.47
C ASP A 621 -30.80 4.98 10.97
N VAL A 622 -30.30 5.92 11.77
CA VAL A 622 -30.56 5.98 13.20
C VAL A 622 -32.03 6.26 13.48
N ALA A 623 -32.66 7.22 12.79
CA ALA A 623 -34.06 7.57 12.96
C ALA A 623 -35.00 6.40 12.60
N LEU A 624 -34.70 5.65 11.52
CA LEU A 624 -35.44 4.45 11.16
C LEU A 624 -35.34 3.35 12.22
N ARG A 625 -34.18 3.19 12.88
CA ARG A 625 -34.03 2.23 13.99
C ARG A 625 -34.73 2.67 15.27
N ARG A 626 -35.03 3.96 15.42
CA ARG A 626 -35.80 4.54 16.54
C ARG A 626 -37.30 4.58 16.28
N ASP A 627 -37.77 4.03 15.17
CA ASP A 627 -39.16 4.13 14.71
C ASP A 627 -39.65 5.59 14.58
N GLN A 628 -38.77 6.48 14.09
CA GLN A 628 -39.05 7.91 13.85
C GLN A 628 -39.13 8.23 12.34
N PRO A 629 -40.17 7.76 11.63
CA PRO A 629 -40.26 7.88 10.17
C PRO A 629 -40.33 9.34 9.69
N GLY A 630 -40.97 10.24 10.45
CA GLY A 630 -41.02 11.65 10.08
C GLY A 630 -39.63 12.30 10.00
N GLU A 631 -38.75 12.00 10.96
CA GLU A 631 -37.38 12.50 10.96
C GLU A 631 -36.52 11.83 9.88
N ALA A 632 -36.67 10.51 9.73
CA ALA A 632 -35.97 9.77 8.68
C ALA A 632 -36.28 10.34 7.28
N ARG A 633 -37.56 10.61 6.97
CA ARG A 633 -37.96 11.21 5.68
C ARG A 633 -37.27 12.55 5.46
N ARG A 634 -37.27 13.45 6.44
CA ARG A 634 -36.60 14.75 6.34
C ARG A 634 -35.11 14.63 6.01
N PHE A 635 -34.43 13.68 6.64
CA PHE A 635 -33.00 13.44 6.37
C PHE A 635 -32.79 12.82 4.98
N LEU A 636 -33.63 11.88 4.54
CA LEU A 636 -33.54 11.30 3.20
C LEU A 636 -33.83 12.35 2.10
N ASP A 637 -34.80 13.23 2.30
CA ASP A 637 -35.06 14.37 1.41
C ASP A 637 -33.85 15.31 1.35
N THR A 638 -33.17 15.50 2.49
CA THR A 638 -31.91 16.24 2.54
C THR A 638 -30.84 15.56 1.68
N VAL A 639 -30.67 14.23 1.77
CA VAL A 639 -29.73 13.48 0.91
C VAL A 639 -30.00 13.74 -0.57
N LEU A 640 -31.27 13.63 -0.99
CA LEU A 640 -31.65 13.83 -2.40
C LEU A 640 -31.43 15.27 -2.86
N SER A 641 -31.71 16.26 -2.00
CA SER A 641 -31.50 17.68 -2.33
C SER A 641 -30.03 18.07 -2.57
N LYS A 642 -29.08 17.25 -2.11
CA LYS A 642 -27.63 17.55 -2.18
C LYS A 642 -26.94 16.94 -3.40
N ASP A 643 -27.62 16.08 -4.17
CA ASP A 643 -27.07 15.33 -5.32
C ASP A 643 -25.64 14.78 -5.09
N ALA A 644 -25.47 14.10 -3.96
CA ALA A 644 -24.15 13.66 -3.49
C ALA A 644 -23.51 12.53 -4.32
N GLY A 645 -24.27 11.94 -5.25
CA GLY A 645 -23.81 10.88 -6.15
C GLY A 645 -24.75 9.68 -6.17
N PRO A 646 -24.56 8.76 -7.14
CA PRO A 646 -25.52 7.71 -7.46
C PRO A 646 -25.78 6.74 -6.29
N GLU A 647 -24.78 6.47 -5.45
CA GLU A 647 -24.92 5.49 -4.36
C GLU A 647 -25.83 5.96 -3.22
N LEU A 648 -25.64 7.21 -2.78
CA LEU A 648 -26.46 7.83 -1.74
C LEU A 648 -27.87 8.10 -2.28
N THR A 649 -27.97 8.63 -3.51
CA THR A 649 -29.25 8.90 -4.18
C THR A 649 -30.10 7.64 -4.30
N ARG A 650 -29.53 6.53 -4.80
CA ARG A 650 -30.22 5.23 -4.86
C ARG A 650 -30.73 4.81 -3.49
N THR A 651 -29.85 4.82 -2.50
CA THR A 651 -30.17 4.31 -1.17
C THR A 651 -31.28 5.13 -0.54
N ALA A 652 -31.26 6.45 -0.73
CA ALA A 652 -32.29 7.34 -0.21
C ALA A 652 -33.64 7.13 -0.91
N GLN A 653 -33.65 7.01 -2.26
CA GLN A 653 -34.88 6.74 -3.03
C GLN A 653 -35.54 5.42 -2.62
N VAL A 654 -34.75 4.35 -2.46
CA VAL A 654 -35.27 3.05 -2.02
C VAL A 654 -35.87 3.14 -0.62
N LYS A 655 -35.21 3.86 0.31
CA LYS A 655 -35.72 4.03 1.68
C LYS A 655 -36.98 4.90 1.73
N LEU A 656 -37.04 5.97 0.96
CA LEU A 656 -38.25 6.80 0.85
C LEU A 656 -39.43 6.02 0.27
N ALA A 657 -39.20 5.25 -0.79
CA ALA A 657 -40.23 4.41 -1.39
C ALA A 657 -40.76 3.34 -0.43
N ALA A 658 -39.90 2.82 0.46
CA ALA A 658 -40.31 1.91 1.53
C ALA A 658 -41.26 2.57 2.53
N MET A 659 -41.13 3.88 2.75
CA MET A 659 -41.96 4.64 3.71
C MET A 659 -43.30 5.12 3.13
N GLU A 660 -43.46 5.06 1.81
CA GLU A 660 -44.69 5.48 1.13
C GLU A 660 -45.75 4.37 1.06
N ASP A 661 -45.31 3.11 1.17
CA ASP A 661 -46.17 1.94 1.04
C ASP A 661 -45.86 0.91 2.13
N ALA A 662 -46.85 0.63 2.98
CA ALA A 662 -46.75 -0.34 4.07
C ALA A 662 -46.35 -1.74 3.57
N VAL A 663 -46.69 -2.08 2.32
CA VAL A 663 -46.34 -3.36 1.71
C VAL A 663 -44.83 -3.46 1.41
N ARG A 664 -44.18 -2.35 1.07
CA ARG A 664 -42.73 -2.27 0.81
C ARG A 664 -41.90 -2.10 2.07
N GLN A 665 -42.47 -1.47 3.09
CA GLN A 665 -41.76 -1.03 4.28
C GLN A 665 -41.00 -2.18 4.95
N ALA A 666 -41.74 -3.19 5.43
CA ALA A 666 -41.17 -4.31 6.15
C ALA A 666 -40.07 -5.07 5.38
N PRO A 667 -40.25 -5.47 4.10
CA PRO A 667 -39.21 -6.20 3.38
C PRO A 667 -37.97 -5.35 3.07
N ILE A 668 -38.11 -4.07 2.73
CA ILE A 668 -36.95 -3.21 2.44
C ILE A 668 -36.16 -2.90 3.72
N GLU A 669 -36.82 -2.63 4.84
CA GLU A 669 -36.14 -2.45 6.13
C GLU A 669 -35.38 -3.72 6.55
N ALA A 670 -36.03 -4.88 6.46
CA ALA A 670 -35.39 -6.16 6.77
C ALA A 670 -34.19 -6.44 5.86
N TYR A 671 -34.29 -6.07 4.57
CA TYR A 671 -33.19 -6.17 3.61
C TYR A 671 -31.96 -5.33 4.01
N PHE A 672 -32.16 -4.09 4.47
CA PHE A 672 -31.05 -3.24 4.94
C PHE A 672 -30.46 -3.69 6.29
N ARG A 673 -31.26 -4.35 7.14
CA ARG A 673 -30.79 -4.92 8.42
C ARG A 673 -30.06 -6.26 8.26
N ALA A 674 -30.40 -7.04 7.22
CA ALA A 674 -29.79 -8.33 6.98
C ALA A 674 -28.29 -8.20 6.64
N GLY A 675 -27.45 -8.94 7.37
CA GLY A 675 -26.00 -9.01 7.15
C GLY A 675 -25.57 -10.05 6.11
N GLN A 676 -26.42 -11.03 5.80
CA GLN A 676 -26.14 -12.13 4.87
C GLN A 676 -26.95 -11.96 3.58
N ASP A 677 -26.33 -12.26 2.43
CA ASP A 677 -26.95 -12.04 1.12
C ASP A 677 -28.06 -13.06 0.82
N GLU A 678 -27.97 -14.29 1.33
CA GLU A 678 -29.00 -15.32 1.21
C GLU A 678 -30.30 -14.89 1.91
N VAL A 679 -30.17 -14.25 3.07
CA VAL A 679 -31.30 -13.70 3.82
C VAL A 679 -31.94 -12.55 3.06
N ARG A 680 -31.12 -11.65 2.47
CA ARG A 680 -31.62 -10.56 1.62
C ARG A 680 -32.42 -11.08 0.42
N LEU A 681 -31.90 -12.10 -0.27
CA LEU A 681 -32.59 -12.73 -1.40
C LEU A 681 -33.90 -13.39 -0.97
N LEU A 682 -33.92 -14.11 0.14
CA LEU A 682 -35.14 -14.74 0.66
C LEU A 682 -36.22 -13.70 1.02
N ILE A 683 -35.83 -12.60 1.67
CA ILE A 683 -36.74 -11.50 2.02
C ILE A 683 -37.38 -10.92 0.76
N LEU A 684 -36.56 -10.58 -0.24
CA LEU A 684 -37.04 -10.01 -1.49
C LEU A 684 -37.92 -10.99 -2.27
N ALA A 685 -37.56 -12.28 -2.29
CA ALA A 685 -38.33 -13.32 -2.99
C ALA A 685 -39.74 -13.49 -2.38
N ARG A 686 -39.83 -13.50 -1.04
CA ARG A 686 -41.12 -13.56 -0.33
C ARG A 686 -41.97 -12.32 -0.59
N ALA A 687 -41.35 -11.14 -0.60
CA ALA A 687 -42.05 -9.89 -0.88
C ALA A 687 -42.60 -9.86 -2.31
N LEU A 688 -41.79 -10.29 -3.29
CA LEU A 688 -42.20 -10.36 -4.70
C LEU A 688 -43.27 -11.44 -4.96
N ALA A 689 -43.36 -12.49 -4.14
CA ALA A 689 -44.46 -13.44 -4.24
C ALA A 689 -45.82 -12.80 -3.91
N ALA A 690 -45.83 -11.82 -3.00
CA ALA A 690 -47.03 -11.04 -2.66
C ALA A 690 -47.28 -9.88 -3.63
N VAL A 691 -46.21 -9.27 -4.17
CA VAL A 691 -46.29 -8.07 -5.04
C VAL A 691 -45.37 -8.22 -6.27
N PRO A 692 -45.75 -9.05 -7.26
CA PRO A 692 -44.82 -9.45 -8.32
C PRO A 692 -44.33 -8.30 -9.22
N THR A 693 -45.15 -7.26 -9.39
CA THR A 693 -44.87 -6.16 -10.31
C THR A 693 -44.23 -4.95 -9.65
N ASP A 694 -43.82 -5.04 -8.37
CA ASP A 694 -43.29 -3.88 -7.66
C ASP A 694 -41.91 -3.43 -8.22
N PRO A 695 -41.75 -2.18 -8.69
CA PRO A 695 -40.53 -1.74 -9.35
C PRO A 695 -39.29 -1.77 -8.44
N PHE A 696 -39.44 -1.40 -7.16
CA PHE A 696 -38.31 -1.31 -6.24
C PHE A 696 -37.83 -2.67 -5.77
N LEU A 697 -38.76 -3.58 -5.45
CA LEU A 697 -38.42 -4.95 -5.08
C LEU A 697 -37.78 -5.70 -6.26
N ASN A 698 -38.30 -5.54 -7.48
CA ASN A 698 -37.69 -6.10 -8.69
C ASN A 698 -36.28 -5.53 -8.93
N TYR A 699 -36.11 -4.21 -8.78
CA TYR A 699 -34.80 -3.57 -8.90
C TYR A 699 -33.79 -4.12 -7.87
N LEU A 700 -34.18 -4.21 -6.59
CA LEU A 700 -33.33 -4.73 -5.52
C LEU A 700 -32.99 -6.21 -5.71
N MET A 701 -33.97 -7.01 -6.16
CA MET A 701 -33.76 -8.42 -6.46
C MET A 701 -32.78 -8.59 -7.62
N GLY A 702 -32.99 -7.87 -8.72
CA GLY A 702 -32.09 -7.87 -9.88
C GLY A 702 -30.67 -7.45 -9.51
N ARG A 703 -30.52 -6.35 -8.76
CA ARG A 703 -29.23 -5.89 -8.23
C ARG A 703 -28.54 -6.96 -7.41
N ARG A 704 -29.25 -7.60 -6.47
CA ARG A 704 -28.63 -8.61 -5.60
C ARG A 704 -28.26 -9.87 -6.32
N LEU A 705 -29.12 -10.37 -7.21
CA LEU A 705 -28.81 -11.51 -8.06
C LEU A 705 -27.57 -11.26 -8.91
N GLN A 706 -27.40 -10.05 -9.45
CA GLN A 706 -26.18 -9.68 -10.18
C GLN A 706 -24.94 -9.73 -9.26
N GLN A 707 -25.03 -9.15 -8.06
CA GLN A 707 -23.92 -9.15 -7.09
C GLN A 707 -23.51 -10.53 -6.59
N VAL A 708 -24.45 -11.48 -6.47
CA VAL A 708 -24.16 -12.87 -6.09
C VAL A 708 -23.84 -13.77 -7.30
N GLY A 709 -23.65 -13.19 -8.50
CA GLY A 709 -23.20 -13.93 -9.68
C GLY A 709 -24.30 -14.74 -10.39
N SER A 710 -25.56 -14.31 -10.30
CA SER A 710 -26.72 -14.91 -10.98
C SER A 710 -27.29 -13.99 -12.09
N PRO A 711 -26.50 -13.70 -13.14
CA PRO A 711 -26.84 -12.69 -14.16
C PRO A 711 -28.11 -13.02 -14.96
N VAL A 712 -28.35 -14.30 -15.26
CA VAL A 712 -29.55 -14.74 -16.01
C VAL A 712 -30.83 -14.40 -15.25
N LEU A 713 -30.86 -14.69 -13.95
CA LEU A 713 -32.00 -14.35 -13.10
C LEU A 713 -32.11 -12.83 -12.93
N ALA A 714 -30.97 -12.15 -12.73
CA ALA A 714 -30.93 -10.70 -12.58
C ALA A 714 -31.58 -9.98 -13.76
N THR A 715 -31.29 -10.39 -15.01
CA THR A 715 -31.86 -9.78 -16.22
C THR A 715 -33.39 -9.77 -16.21
N GLY A 716 -34.02 -10.86 -15.78
CA GLY A 716 -35.49 -10.95 -15.71
C GLY A 716 -36.10 -9.94 -14.74
N TYR A 717 -35.56 -9.85 -13.52
CA TYR A 717 -36.03 -8.90 -12.51
C TYR A 717 -35.72 -7.44 -12.88
N LEU A 718 -34.55 -7.17 -13.47
CA LEU A 718 -34.19 -5.83 -13.96
C LEU A 718 -35.11 -5.39 -15.10
N GLN A 719 -35.50 -6.30 -16.00
CA GLN A 719 -36.48 -6.01 -17.05
C GLN A 719 -37.85 -5.66 -16.48
N GLN A 720 -38.33 -6.39 -15.47
CA GLN A 720 -39.60 -6.07 -14.79
C GLN A 720 -39.54 -4.70 -14.11
N ALA A 721 -38.42 -4.37 -13.43
CA ALA A 721 -38.22 -3.06 -12.83
C ALA A 721 -38.24 -1.93 -13.86
N LEU A 722 -37.65 -2.14 -15.04
CA LEU A 722 -37.58 -1.15 -16.12
C LEU A 722 -38.91 -0.98 -16.90
N ALA A 723 -39.77 -1.99 -16.88
CA ALA A 723 -41.08 -1.98 -17.53
C ALA A 723 -42.16 -1.28 -16.68
N ALA A 724 -42.00 -1.28 -15.35
CA ALA A 724 -42.94 -0.67 -14.43
C ALA A 724 -42.85 0.88 -14.43
N GLU A 725 -44.00 1.53 -14.36
CA GLU A 725 -44.09 2.97 -14.13
C GLU A 725 -43.73 3.30 -12.67
N GLY A 726 -43.05 4.44 -12.44
CA GLY A 726 -42.73 4.92 -11.09
C GLY A 726 -41.34 4.59 -10.56
N LEU A 727 -40.47 3.89 -11.31
CA LEU A 727 -39.06 3.75 -10.95
C LEU A 727 -38.31 5.09 -11.22
N PRO A 728 -37.68 5.73 -10.22
CA PRO A 728 -36.96 6.99 -10.41
C PRO A 728 -35.83 6.87 -11.45
N GLU A 729 -35.55 7.96 -12.17
CA GLU A 729 -34.58 7.97 -13.27
C GLU A 729 -33.19 7.46 -12.85
N ALA A 730 -32.71 7.82 -11.65
CA ALA A 730 -31.42 7.36 -11.14
C ALA A 730 -31.37 5.82 -10.98
N LEU A 731 -32.43 5.20 -10.46
CA LEU A 731 -32.53 3.75 -10.36
C LEU A 731 -32.69 3.10 -11.74
N ARG A 732 -33.45 3.73 -12.64
CA ARG A 732 -33.63 3.27 -14.03
C ARG A 732 -32.31 3.26 -14.79
N ARG A 733 -31.51 4.33 -14.66
CA ARG A 733 -30.17 4.45 -15.25
C ARG A 733 -29.23 3.35 -14.76
N GLU A 734 -29.23 3.08 -13.47
CA GLU A 734 -28.41 2.00 -12.91
C GLU A 734 -28.92 0.61 -13.29
N ALA A 735 -30.24 0.40 -13.33
CA ALA A 735 -30.85 -0.85 -13.76
C ALA A 735 -30.49 -1.18 -15.21
N LEU A 736 -30.47 -0.19 -16.11
CA LEU A 736 -29.99 -0.34 -17.48
C LEU A 736 -28.51 -0.76 -17.51
N ARG A 737 -27.66 -0.10 -16.73
CA ARG A 737 -26.22 -0.45 -16.61
C ARG A 737 -26.03 -1.90 -16.16
N MET A 738 -26.71 -2.30 -15.08
CA MET A 738 -26.65 -3.66 -14.55
C MET A 738 -27.24 -4.69 -15.52
N ARG A 739 -28.25 -4.32 -16.32
CA ARG A 739 -28.86 -5.20 -17.32
C ARG A 739 -27.94 -5.45 -18.51
N VAL A 740 -27.22 -4.43 -18.99
CA VAL A 740 -26.18 -4.60 -20.02
C VAL A 740 -25.08 -5.55 -19.54
N GLU A 741 -24.58 -5.33 -18.32
CA GLU A 741 -23.58 -6.21 -17.71
C GLU A 741 -24.11 -7.63 -17.49
N SER A 742 -25.34 -7.77 -16.99
CA SER A 742 -25.98 -9.08 -16.79
C SER A 742 -26.23 -9.81 -18.10
N ALA A 743 -26.60 -9.11 -19.18
CA ALA A 743 -26.77 -9.68 -20.50
C ALA A 743 -25.45 -10.24 -21.05
N TYR A 744 -24.35 -9.49 -20.90
CA TYR A 744 -23.01 -9.99 -21.25
C TYR A 744 -22.66 -11.26 -20.45
N LEU A 745 -22.83 -11.21 -19.12
CA LEU A 745 -22.53 -12.34 -18.25
C LEU A 745 -23.46 -13.55 -18.47
N ALA A 746 -24.65 -13.33 -19.02
CA ALA A 746 -25.59 -14.38 -19.41
C ALA A 746 -25.29 -14.98 -20.80
N GLY A 747 -24.33 -14.45 -21.55
CA GLY A 747 -24.01 -14.94 -22.90
C GLY A 747 -24.79 -14.27 -24.03
N ASP A 748 -25.56 -13.21 -23.76
CA ASP A 748 -26.46 -12.58 -24.74
C ASP A 748 -25.90 -11.27 -25.31
N CYS A 749 -24.95 -11.40 -26.24
CA CYS A 749 -24.41 -10.24 -26.96
C CYS A 749 -25.42 -9.54 -27.87
N GLY A 750 -26.49 -10.23 -28.28
CA GLY A 750 -27.58 -9.62 -29.03
C GLY A 750 -28.30 -8.58 -28.17
N ALA A 751 -28.66 -8.96 -26.94
CA ALA A 751 -29.23 -8.06 -25.95
C ALA A 751 -28.27 -6.92 -25.59
N VAL A 752 -26.97 -7.18 -25.38
CA VAL A 752 -25.99 -6.11 -25.12
C VAL A 752 -26.01 -5.05 -26.23
N ARG A 753 -25.91 -5.46 -27.50
CA ARG A 753 -25.91 -4.53 -28.63
C ARG A 753 -27.22 -3.76 -28.77
N HIS A 754 -28.35 -4.46 -28.58
CA HIS A 754 -29.66 -3.83 -28.62
C HIS A 754 -29.84 -2.78 -27.51
N GLU A 755 -29.56 -3.17 -26.26
CA GLU A 755 -29.68 -2.28 -25.11
C GLU A 755 -28.77 -1.06 -25.27
N VAL A 756 -27.48 -1.27 -25.59
CA VAL A 756 -26.51 -0.18 -25.80
C VAL A 756 -26.96 0.76 -26.92
N GLY A 757 -27.48 0.22 -28.03
CA GLY A 757 -27.98 1.02 -29.16
C GLY A 757 -29.27 1.79 -28.86
N ALA A 758 -30.04 1.36 -27.86
CA ALA A 758 -31.30 1.98 -27.44
C ALA A 758 -31.16 2.89 -26.20
N LEU A 759 -29.94 3.05 -25.66
CA LEU A 759 -29.72 3.87 -24.46
C LEU A 759 -30.03 5.36 -24.73
N PRO A 760 -30.75 6.03 -23.82
CA PRO A 760 -30.81 7.48 -23.78
C PRO A 760 -29.41 8.10 -23.57
N ASP A 761 -29.24 9.36 -23.96
CA ASP A 761 -27.99 10.07 -23.72
C ASP A 761 -27.85 10.47 -22.24
N PHE A 762 -27.24 9.58 -21.45
CA PHE A 762 -26.90 9.82 -20.05
C PHE A 762 -25.51 10.47 -19.85
N GLY A 763 -24.92 10.99 -20.93
CA GLY A 763 -23.62 11.66 -20.91
C GLY A 763 -22.44 10.74 -21.24
N ALA A 764 -21.28 11.36 -21.43
CA ALA A 764 -20.08 10.70 -21.95
C ALA A 764 -19.56 9.54 -21.08
N ALA A 765 -19.62 9.69 -19.76
CA ALA A 765 -19.20 8.65 -18.82
C ALA A 765 -20.02 7.36 -18.97
N PHE A 766 -21.36 7.49 -18.99
CA PHE A 766 -22.25 6.34 -19.14
C PHE A 766 -22.07 5.68 -20.50
N ARG A 767 -21.96 6.47 -21.56
CA ARG A 767 -21.73 5.99 -22.92
C ARG A 767 -20.45 5.19 -23.02
N ALA A 768 -19.33 5.71 -22.50
CA ALA A 768 -18.05 5.02 -22.50
C ALA A 768 -18.11 3.67 -21.76
N SER A 769 -18.76 3.62 -20.58
CA SER A 769 -18.95 2.36 -19.85
C SER A 769 -19.84 1.36 -20.59
N ALA A 770 -20.89 1.82 -21.28
CA ALA A 770 -21.77 0.95 -22.06
C ALA A 770 -21.12 0.43 -23.34
N ASP A 771 -20.35 1.29 -24.04
CA ASP A 771 -19.62 0.93 -25.24
C ASP A 771 -18.54 -0.13 -24.97
N GLU A 772 -17.87 -0.09 -23.81
CA GLU A 772 -16.90 -1.14 -23.44
C GLU A 772 -17.55 -2.54 -23.40
N TRP A 773 -18.79 -2.66 -22.92
CA TRP A 773 -19.51 -3.94 -22.94
C TRP A 773 -19.81 -4.44 -24.36
N ARG A 774 -20.11 -3.51 -25.29
CA ARG A 774 -20.26 -3.84 -26.71
C ARG A 774 -18.93 -4.30 -27.30
N GLU A 775 -17.84 -3.59 -27.02
CA GLU A 775 -16.49 -3.96 -27.48
C GLU A 775 -16.06 -5.34 -26.98
N ARG A 776 -16.37 -5.67 -25.73
CA ARG A 776 -16.13 -7.02 -25.16
C ARG A 776 -16.86 -8.09 -25.95
N CYS A 777 -18.13 -7.87 -26.26
CA CYS A 777 -18.92 -8.78 -27.09
C CYS A 777 -18.31 -9.00 -28.47
N ASP A 778 -17.93 -7.92 -29.14
CA ASP A 778 -17.34 -7.97 -30.48
C ASP A 778 -15.97 -8.68 -30.46
N PHE A 779 -15.18 -8.47 -29.41
CA PHE A 779 -13.91 -9.16 -29.20
C PHE A 779 -14.11 -10.67 -28.97
N GLU A 780 -15.04 -11.05 -28.09
CA GLU A 780 -15.32 -12.45 -27.76
C GLU A 780 -15.82 -13.26 -28.98
N GLU A 781 -16.68 -12.65 -29.80
CA GLU A 781 -17.17 -13.26 -31.03
C GLU A 781 -16.05 -13.44 -32.06
N LYS A 782 -15.19 -12.42 -32.22
CA LYS A 782 -14.07 -12.44 -33.16
C LYS A 782 -12.95 -13.40 -32.75
N THR A 783 -12.57 -13.39 -31.48
CA THR A 783 -11.36 -14.06 -30.98
C THR A 783 -11.66 -15.48 -30.48
N PHE A 784 -12.78 -15.68 -29.77
CA PHE A 784 -13.11 -16.95 -29.11
C PHE A 784 -14.29 -17.68 -29.74
N ARG A 785 -14.89 -17.13 -30.83
CA ARG A 785 -16.07 -17.67 -31.51
C ARG A 785 -17.30 -17.75 -30.61
N GLY A 786 -17.43 -16.81 -29.66
CA GLY A 786 -18.59 -16.67 -28.79
C GLY A 786 -18.24 -16.62 -27.29
N LEU A 787 -19.19 -16.13 -26.51
CA LEU A 787 -19.01 -15.87 -25.07
C LEU A 787 -18.85 -17.14 -24.24
N LEU A 788 -18.14 -17.00 -23.12
CA LEU A 788 -18.13 -17.99 -22.05
C LEU A 788 -19.41 -17.83 -21.23
N VAL A 789 -20.37 -18.73 -21.43
CA VAL A 789 -21.62 -18.73 -20.67
C VAL A 789 -21.44 -19.54 -19.39
N PRO A 790 -21.91 -19.03 -18.22
CA PRO A 790 -21.96 -19.83 -17.00
C PRO A 790 -22.69 -21.13 -17.26
N ARG A 791 -22.09 -22.28 -16.93
CA ARG A 791 -22.84 -23.53 -16.90
C ARG A 791 -23.72 -23.45 -15.67
N GLN A 792 -24.97 -23.00 -15.83
CA GLN A 792 -25.95 -23.24 -14.78
C GLN A 792 -25.92 -24.74 -14.48
N ALA A 793 -25.62 -25.07 -13.23
CA ALA A 793 -25.73 -26.44 -12.74
C ALA A 793 -27.22 -26.79 -12.66
N PHE A 794 -27.84 -27.04 -13.81
CA PHE A 794 -28.97 -27.95 -13.90
C PHE A 794 -28.43 -29.27 -14.43
N ARG A 795 -28.02 -30.11 -13.49
CA ARG A 795 -28.25 -31.55 -13.57
C ARG A 795 -29.37 -31.89 -12.62
#